data_AF-A0A226F3W4-F1
#
_entry.id   AF-A0A226F3W4-F1
#
_cell.length_a   1.000
_cell.length_b   1.000
_cell.length_c   1.000
_cell.angle_alpha   90.00
_cell.angle_beta   90.00
_cell.angle_gamma   90.00
#
_symmetry.space_group_name_H-M   'P 1'
#
loop_
_entity.id
_entity.type
_entity.pdbx_description
1 polymer ?
#
loop_
_entity_poly.entity_id
_entity_poly.type
_entity_poly.pdbx_seq_one_letter_code
_entity_poly.pdbx_strand_id
1 'polypeptide(L)'
;MPPFTSLLPPFAKNSVLTHLYSANLICSSFPKQGPSSMSTLPKRPPIIAVLHTLTPFDALKHFVKFSDLLYPQQLTFNRASWEPKPTPRSKLIPWYCFSLICAMMGTNFYFILFKQLLSHEKDPDISAAMNLILIMSCAAYTLSTTVSCTYHSQVEELCFVIGNLLRIKGNSKQSVNLTGVFLHGFLSNIIGTPLSCIIVIILRPKLDPSYLWFRNVTIISSRLKLFCRLVINSSSLLHTSVVMFGLAIKGVNVFLLILRTLEKITAIGTGQSNFLNIGRYVINVRTYRQLQIINQVLNQVICYILPLCTFFLTAAAVIMGYMIIKMTGSIPYILVFLEIMLTLMIFGFIQIAFLFMADVMRKSDDFIRNLELQGYSKYRKRQLGSCRRLKIWAGPYSFIHKVCNMLNLPKRPSPTPFSHSLTPIEALKHFARVSDRLYPQQLTFNRASWEPKPTAKSKLIPWYFLSFFTVVVVTNFYFILLHQLLSHKKDPDLSVKMSLVLLLECAAYTLSTTVCCIYHFKPDELCFVIGNLWRIRGTSNESSNLIGVFLHGLIGSIVTTPLCACVVLILRPKLDPSYLWFRHVTFIPFGLKLFFRLIVISSTLIHTCVMVFGYAIIGVNIILFFLDTLDRITPVNLKGSNFINIGKYVTSMRTYRQLQIINSVYNRIIWHLFPVITLIIGVVAVIMGYVVINLAGSVPYALVILGVTSIAAIFGFIQLTFPIMADMIKKSADFLMVFKLQGCSSYRKRQLRSCRHLKIWAGSYFFIHRGTRIMMLGLIADNTMSLVISV
;
A
#
# COMPACT_ATOMS: atom_id res chain seq x y z
N MET A 1 -11.77 5.23 69.41
CA MET A 1 -10.60 5.85 70.07
C MET A 1 -9.40 4.93 69.91
N PRO A 2 -8.18 5.40 69.54
CA PRO A 2 -7.82 6.59 68.77
C PRO A 2 -7.08 6.26 67.44
N PRO A 3 -6.90 7.24 66.54
CA PRO A 3 -6.28 7.08 65.22
C PRO A 3 -4.78 7.41 65.23
N PHE A 4 -3.99 6.72 64.41
CA PHE A 4 -2.60 7.08 64.13
C PHE A 4 -2.54 8.08 62.97
N THR A 5 -2.40 9.35 63.35
CA THR A 5 -1.92 10.45 62.52
C THR A 5 -0.38 10.40 62.36
N SER A 6 0.08 11.00 61.25
CA SER A 6 1.44 11.50 60.97
C SER A 6 2.49 10.53 60.42
N LEU A 7 2.74 10.65 59.10
CA LEU A 7 4.08 10.87 58.50
C LEU A 7 3.96 10.91 56.97
N LEU A 8 3.62 12.10 56.44
CA LEU A 8 3.83 12.45 55.03
C LEU A 8 4.24 13.92 55.00
N PRO A 9 5.38 14.28 54.37
CA PRO A 9 5.87 15.65 54.35
C PRO A 9 5.00 16.54 53.45
N PRO A 10 4.96 17.86 53.69
CA PRO A 10 4.14 18.79 52.93
C PRO A 10 4.75 18.98 51.54
N PHE A 11 4.12 18.40 50.52
CA PHE A 11 4.38 18.82 49.14
C PHE A 11 3.79 20.20 48.93
N ALA A 12 4.68 21.16 48.70
CA ALA A 12 4.37 22.54 48.37
C ALA A 12 3.31 22.62 47.25
N LYS A 13 2.14 23.16 47.60
CA LYS A 13 1.26 23.80 46.64
C LYS A 13 1.99 25.03 46.09
N ASN A 14 1.89 25.23 44.78
CA ASN A 14 2.34 26.42 44.02
C ASN A 14 3.83 26.51 43.67
N SER A 15 4.30 25.75 42.65
CA SER A 15 5.40 26.23 41.79
C SER A 15 5.51 25.56 40.40
N VAL A 16 4.80 24.46 40.14
CA VAL A 16 4.95 23.71 38.87
C VAL A 16 4.13 24.28 37.71
N LEU A 17 3.05 25.03 37.96
CA LEU A 17 2.22 25.59 36.89
C LEU A 17 2.80 26.86 36.24
N THR A 18 3.66 27.61 36.95
CA THR A 18 4.20 28.89 36.47
C THR A 18 5.46 28.72 35.61
N HIS A 19 6.15 27.58 35.70
CA HIS A 19 7.34 27.29 34.88
C HIS A 19 7.04 26.67 33.51
N LEU A 20 5.78 26.27 33.23
CA LEU A 20 5.39 25.72 31.94
C LEU A 20 5.05 26.79 30.88
N TYR A 21 4.88 28.05 31.27
CA TYR A 21 4.65 29.16 30.32
C TYR A 21 5.94 29.85 29.83
N SER A 22 7.11 29.52 30.39
CA SER A 22 8.40 30.11 30.03
C SER A 22 9.31 29.23 29.15
N ALA A 23 8.86 28.04 28.76
CA ALA A 23 9.61 27.12 27.89
C ALA A 23 9.60 27.48 26.38
N ASN A 24 9.25 28.71 26.02
CA ASN A 24 9.42 29.26 24.67
C ASN A 24 10.60 30.23 24.64
N LEU A 25 11.83 29.71 24.78
CA LEU A 25 13.08 30.36 24.37
C LEU A 25 14.23 29.34 24.49
N ILE A 26 14.22 28.32 23.63
CA ILE A 26 15.43 27.54 23.36
C ILE A 26 16.28 28.36 22.38
N CYS A 27 17.07 29.30 22.93
CA CYS A 27 18.21 29.89 22.22
C CYS A 27 19.45 29.04 22.53
N SER A 28 19.96 28.37 21.51
CA SER A 28 21.24 27.69 21.53
C SER A 28 22.40 28.65 21.76
N SER A 29 23.31 28.21 22.61
CA SER A 29 24.69 28.64 22.78
C SER A 29 25.43 28.95 21.47
N PHE A 30 25.95 30.16 21.35
CA PHE A 30 27.09 30.47 20.48
C PHE A 30 28.40 30.21 21.25
N PRO A 31 29.49 29.81 20.58
CA PRO A 31 30.78 29.65 21.24
C PRO A 31 31.35 31.01 21.64
N LYS A 32 31.92 31.06 22.85
CA LYS A 32 32.60 32.20 23.45
C LYS A 32 33.74 32.70 22.56
N GLN A 33 33.72 33.97 22.19
CA GLN A 33 34.93 34.75 21.93
C GLN A 33 34.89 36.04 22.76
N GLY A 34 35.94 36.25 23.55
CA GLY A 34 36.38 37.56 24.06
C GLY A 34 35.65 38.13 25.29
N PRO A 35 36.37 38.46 26.38
CA PRO A 35 35.83 39.26 27.47
C PRO A 35 36.06 40.75 27.18
N SER A 36 35.00 41.55 27.10
CA SER A 36 34.94 42.95 27.58
C SER A 36 33.72 43.68 27.00
N SER A 37 32.70 43.86 27.83
CA SER A 37 31.98 45.13 28.03
C SER A 37 30.62 44.87 28.69
N MET A 38 30.29 45.77 29.60
CA MET A 38 29.14 45.75 30.50
C MET A 38 27.79 45.59 29.79
N SER A 39 27.04 44.61 30.29
CA SER A 39 25.60 44.62 30.54
C SER A 39 24.74 45.60 29.73
N THR A 40 24.31 45.16 28.55
CA THR A 40 22.97 45.52 28.06
C THR A 40 22.09 44.29 28.20
N LEU A 41 21.06 44.38 29.05
CA LEU A 41 20.03 43.35 29.15
C LEU A 41 19.50 43.07 27.74
N PRO A 42 19.42 41.81 27.27
CA PRO A 42 18.92 41.52 25.93
C PRO A 42 17.48 42.04 25.86
N LYS A 43 17.28 43.13 25.11
CA LYS A 43 15.94 43.67 24.81
C LYS A 43 15.12 42.50 24.28
N ARG A 44 14.06 42.14 25.02
CA ARG A 44 13.14 41.09 24.58
C ARG A 44 12.74 41.41 23.14
N PRO A 45 12.87 40.47 22.20
CA PRO A 45 12.46 40.72 20.83
C PRO A 45 10.99 41.19 20.87
N PRO A 46 10.65 42.30 20.22
CA PRO A 46 9.27 42.79 20.21
C PRO A 46 8.37 41.67 19.69
N ILE A 47 7.18 41.50 20.27
CA ILE A 47 6.17 40.48 19.88
C ILE A 47 5.93 40.49 18.35
N ILE A 48 6.06 41.66 17.73
CA ILE A 48 6.01 41.90 16.29
C ILE A 48 7.04 41.04 15.52
N ALA A 49 8.26 40.89 16.02
CA ALA A 49 9.30 40.08 15.38
C ALA A 49 8.94 38.58 15.39
N VAL A 50 8.27 38.09 16.43
CA VAL A 50 7.79 36.70 16.51
C VAL A 50 6.67 36.46 15.51
N LEU A 51 5.72 37.40 15.39
CA LEU A 51 4.60 37.31 14.44
C LEU A 51 5.10 37.22 12.99
N HIS A 52 6.18 37.94 12.62
CA HIS A 52 6.78 37.86 11.30
C HIS A 52 7.38 36.48 10.95
N THR A 53 7.66 35.62 11.94
CA THR A 53 8.18 34.26 11.71
C THR A 53 7.10 33.21 11.49
N LEU A 54 5.81 33.56 11.61
CA LEU A 54 4.69 32.63 11.50
C LEU A 54 4.28 32.39 10.04
N THR A 55 5.25 32.13 9.16
CA THR A 55 4.97 31.74 7.77
C THR A 55 4.92 30.22 7.64
N PRO A 56 4.10 29.67 6.71
CA PRO A 56 4.08 28.23 6.44
C PRO A 56 5.45 27.60 6.16
N PHE A 57 6.34 28.33 5.47
CA PHE A 57 7.67 27.83 5.15
C PHE A 57 8.60 27.86 6.36
N ASP A 58 8.48 28.86 7.23
CA ASP A 58 9.24 28.89 8.47
C ASP A 58 8.74 27.80 9.46
N ALA A 59 7.45 27.47 9.45
CA ALA A 59 6.92 26.30 10.16
C ALA A 59 7.60 25.00 9.68
N LEU A 60 7.79 24.84 8.36
CA LEU A 60 8.54 23.70 7.80
C LEU A 60 10.01 23.71 8.24
N LYS A 61 10.69 24.87 8.22
CA LYS A 61 12.08 24.97 8.68
C LYS A 61 12.22 24.59 10.15
N HIS A 62 11.32 25.09 10.99
CA HIS A 62 11.29 24.78 12.42
C HIS A 62 10.98 23.31 12.66
N PHE A 63 10.02 22.73 11.93
CA PHE A 63 9.75 21.30 11.97
C PHE A 63 11.00 20.49 11.65
N VAL A 64 11.70 20.79 10.54
CA VAL A 64 12.89 20.04 10.14
C VAL A 64 14.00 20.15 11.19
N LYS A 65 14.27 21.36 11.71
CA LYS A 65 15.26 21.55 12.80
C LYS A 65 14.90 20.74 14.03
N PHE A 66 13.63 20.81 14.44
CA PHE A 66 13.13 20.12 15.61
C PHE A 66 13.14 18.60 15.44
N SER A 67 12.65 18.07 14.31
CA SER A 67 12.62 16.64 14.05
C SER A 67 14.02 16.04 13.93
N ASP A 68 14.96 16.76 13.33
CA ASP A 68 16.36 16.32 13.21
C ASP A 68 17.07 16.29 14.57
N LEU A 69 16.67 17.16 15.50
CA LEU A 69 17.16 17.15 16.88
C LEU A 69 16.71 15.89 17.63
N LEU A 70 15.51 15.39 17.34
CA LEU A 70 14.97 14.17 17.96
C LEU A 70 15.67 12.92 17.42
N TYR A 71 15.63 12.73 16.09
CA TYR A 71 16.34 11.65 15.39
C TYR A 71 16.33 11.90 13.87
N PRO A 72 17.29 11.35 13.11
CA PRO A 72 17.33 11.53 11.67
C PRO A 72 16.03 11.08 10.99
N GLN A 73 15.43 11.98 10.21
CA GLN A 73 14.22 11.69 9.43
C GLN A 73 14.60 11.08 8.07
N GLN A 74 13.65 10.39 7.40
CA GLN A 74 13.84 9.86 6.03
C GLN A 74 14.28 10.92 5.02
N LEU A 75 13.89 12.18 5.25
CA LEU A 75 14.18 13.31 4.38
C LEU A 75 14.94 14.37 5.19
N THR A 76 16.18 14.64 4.81
CA THR A 76 17.05 15.67 5.38
C THR A 76 17.13 16.87 4.45
N PHE A 77 17.36 18.06 5.00
CA PHE A 77 17.50 19.28 4.22
C PHE A 77 18.92 19.83 4.36
N ASN A 78 19.54 20.19 3.23
CA ASN A 78 20.78 20.97 3.27
C ASN A 78 20.47 22.33 3.91
N ARG A 79 21.17 22.71 4.99
CA ARG A 79 20.87 23.94 5.75
C ARG A 79 21.17 25.22 4.97
N ALA A 80 22.09 25.18 4.02
CA ALA A 80 22.44 26.34 3.19
C ALA A 80 21.46 26.52 2.02
N SER A 81 21.18 25.44 1.28
CA SER A 81 20.32 25.52 0.07
C SER A 81 18.86 25.20 0.32
N TRP A 82 18.51 24.61 1.47
CA TRP A 82 17.22 23.99 1.76
C TRP A 82 16.77 22.96 0.72
N GLU A 83 17.70 22.36 -0.03
CA GLU A 83 17.37 21.25 -0.91
C GLU A 83 17.16 19.96 -0.10
N PRO A 84 16.05 19.24 -0.33
CA PRO A 84 15.78 17.96 0.32
C PRO A 84 16.65 16.85 -0.28
N LYS A 85 17.13 15.95 0.56
CA LYS A 85 17.86 14.73 0.16
C LYS A 85 17.37 13.53 0.96
N PRO A 86 17.39 12.31 0.37
CA PRO A 86 17.17 11.10 1.13
C PRO A 86 18.28 10.95 2.18
N THR A 87 17.90 10.65 3.41
CA THR A 87 18.85 10.40 4.48
C THR A 87 19.52 9.03 4.29
N PRO A 88 20.86 8.91 4.48
CA PRO A 88 21.53 7.62 4.37
C PRO A 88 20.91 6.57 5.29
N ARG A 89 20.71 5.34 4.78
CA ARG A 89 20.05 4.24 5.51
C ARG A 89 20.70 3.93 6.86
N SER A 90 22.02 4.06 6.98
CA SER A 90 22.75 3.86 8.23
C SER A 90 22.36 4.85 9.33
N LYS A 91 21.99 6.08 8.98
CA LYS A 91 21.52 7.10 9.94
C LYS A 91 20.05 6.92 10.33
N LEU A 92 19.31 6.08 9.59
CA LEU A 92 17.87 5.86 9.79
C LEU A 92 17.54 4.72 10.77
N ILE A 93 18.54 4.09 11.40
CA ILE A 93 18.33 3.01 12.37
C ILE A 93 17.33 3.43 13.48
N PRO A 94 17.47 4.59 14.15
CA PRO A 94 16.51 5.00 15.18
C PRO A 94 15.09 5.16 14.63
N TRP A 95 14.98 5.72 13.42
CA TRP A 95 13.70 5.93 12.75
C TRP A 95 12.99 4.59 12.45
N TYR A 96 13.74 3.58 11.96
CA TYR A 96 13.21 2.24 11.71
C TYR A 96 12.79 1.54 13.01
N CYS A 97 13.59 1.65 14.07
CA CYS A 97 13.25 1.09 15.38
C CYS A 97 11.93 1.68 15.91
N PHE A 98 11.77 3.01 15.88
CA PHE A 98 10.53 3.63 16.34
C PHE A 98 9.32 3.32 15.44
N SER A 99 9.51 3.19 14.13
CA SER A 99 8.46 2.76 13.20
C SER A 99 8.01 1.34 13.49
N LEU A 100 8.96 0.43 13.77
CA LEU A 100 8.69 -0.95 14.14
C LEU A 100 7.94 -1.03 15.48
N ILE A 101 8.38 -0.26 16.49
CA ILE A 101 7.69 -0.17 17.78
C ILE A 101 6.24 0.28 17.55
N CYS A 102 6.00 1.33 16.75
CA CYS A 102 4.63 1.77 16.45
C CYS A 102 3.78 0.70 15.78
N ALA A 103 4.34 -0.06 14.83
CA ALA A 103 3.64 -1.17 14.18
C ALA A 103 3.31 -2.30 15.17
N MET A 104 4.25 -2.64 16.07
CA MET A 104 4.04 -3.62 17.13
C MET A 104 2.96 -3.15 18.13
N MET A 105 3.01 -1.88 18.57
CA MET A 105 1.99 -1.28 19.43
C MET A 105 0.61 -1.36 18.79
N GLY A 106 0.49 -0.93 17.53
CA GLY A 106 -0.77 -0.99 16.77
C GLY A 106 -1.31 -2.42 16.68
N THR A 107 -0.46 -3.38 16.30
CA THR A 107 -0.85 -4.80 16.16
C THR A 107 -1.32 -5.38 17.49
N ASN A 108 -0.61 -5.08 18.58
CA ASN A 108 -0.97 -5.55 19.91
C ASN A 108 -2.27 -4.91 20.42
N PHE A 109 -2.54 -3.65 20.07
CA PHE A 109 -3.79 -2.98 20.46
C PHE A 109 -4.97 -3.54 19.68
N TYR A 110 -4.80 -3.81 18.39
CA TYR A 110 -5.79 -4.57 17.63
C TYR A 110 -6.03 -5.94 18.25
N PHE A 111 -4.97 -6.63 18.69
CA PHE A 111 -5.11 -7.91 19.39
C PHE A 111 -5.98 -7.78 20.66
N ILE A 112 -5.72 -6.79 21.51
CA ILE A 112 -6.54 -6.54 22.71
C ILE A 112 -7.99 -6.24 22.32
N LEU A 113 -8.18 -5.40 21.31
CA LEU A 113 -9.51 -4.99 20.86
C LEU A 113 -10.29 -6.18 20.31
N PHE A 114 -9.68 -7.01 19.47
CA PHE A 114 -10.29 -8.23 18.97
C PHE A 114 -10.56 -9.21 20.10
N LYS A 115 -9.64 -9.37 21.05
CA LYS A 115 -9.87 -10.18 22.25
C LYS A 115 -11.09 -9.68 23.02
N GLN A 116 -11.23 -8.37 23.23
CA GLN A 116 -12.40 -7.80 23.90
C GLN A 116 -13.68 -7.96 23.10
N LEU A 117 -13.63 -7.77 21.78
CA LEU A 117 -14.79 -7.91 20.91
C LEU A 117 -15.31 -9.36 20.94
N LEU A 118 -14.39 -10.32 20.85
CA LEU A 118 -14.67 -11.74 20.73
C LEU A 118 -14.89 -12.45 22.08
N SER A 119 -14.40 -11.89 23.20
CA SER A 119 -14.58 -12.49 24.53
C SER A 119 -16.03 -12.34 25.01
N HIS A 120 -16.59 -13.43 25.54
CA HIS A 120 -17.89 -13.44 26.21
C HIS A 120 -17.81 -12.68 27.54
N GLU A 121 -16.80 -13.00 28.34
CA GLU A 121 -16.49 -12.25 29.55
C GLU A 121 -15.62 -11.06 29.16
N LYS A 122 -16.24 -9.87 29.17
CA LYS A 122 -15.47 -8.65 28.97
C LYS A 122 -14.49 -8.52 30.12
N ASP A 123 -13.28 -8.10 29.78
CA ASP A 123 -12.26 -7.89 30.78
C ASP A 123 -12.73 -6.74 31.70
N PRO A 124 -12.94 -6.99 33.00
CA PRO A 124 -13.54 -6.01 33.90
C PRO A 124 -12.65 -4.77 34.06
N ASP A 125 -11.35 -4.87 33.75
CA ASP A 125 -10.44 -3.72 33.75
C ASP A 125 -10.62 -2.83 32.51
N ILE A 126 -11.25 -3.33 31.44
CA ILE A 126 -11.44 -2.59 30.19
C ILE A 126 -12.80 -1.90 30.22
N SER A 127 -12.79 -0.74 30.86
CA SER A 127 -13.93 0.19 30.83
C SER A 127 -14.27 0.66 29.41
N ALA A 128 -15.47 1.20 29.22
CA ALA A 128 -15.86 1.81 27.94
C ALA A 128 -14.90 2.94 27.52
N ALA A 129 -14.39 3.75 28.47
CA ALA A 129 -13.38 4.78 28.19
C ALA A 129 -12.07 4.16 27.68
N MET A 130 -11.62 3.07 28.29
CA MET A 130 -10.43 2.33 27.85
C MET A 130 -10.61 1.75 26.44
N ASN A 131 -11.78 1.20 26.11
CA ASN A 131 -12.08 0.71 24.76
C ASN A 131 -11.98 1.82 23.71
N LEU A 132 -12.50 3.01 24.00
CA LEU A 132 -12.42 4.15 23.07
C LEU A 132 -10.97 4.62 22.90
N ILE A 133 -10.21 4.73 23.99
CA ILE A 133 -8.76 5.05 23.94
C ILE A 133 -7.99 3.99 23.13
N LEU A 134 -8.36 2.72 23.26
CA LEU A 134 -7.75 1.62 22.51
C LEU A 134 -8.04 1.74 21.00
N ILE A 135 -9.28 2.04 20.60
CA ILE A 135 -9.64 2.25 19.18
C ILE A 135 -8.88 3.46 18.63
N MET A 136 -8.85 4.57 19.36
CA MET A 136 -8.12 5.78 18.98
C MET A 136 -6.63 5.50 18.80
N SER A 137 -6.04 4.75 19.73
CA SER A 137 -4.64 4.33 19.65
C SER A 137 -4.39 3.44 18.43
N CYS A 138 -5.28 2.47 18.14
CA CYS A 138 -5.20 1.64 16.94
C CYS A 138 -5.20 2.49 15.66
N ALA A 139 -6.12 3.44 15.56
CA ALA A 139 -6.21 4.36 14.41
C ALA A 139 -4.94 5.19 14.27
N ALA A 140 -4.45 5.79 15.36
CA ALA A 140 -3.24 6.61 15.36
C ALA A 140 -1.99 5.82 14.95
N TYR A 141 -1.77 4.63 15.51
CA TYR A 141 -0.62 3.80 15.16
C TYR A 141 -0.72 3.22 13.75
N THR A 142 -1.91 2.83 13.30
CA THR A 142 -2.09 2.36 11.91
C THR A 142 -1.74 3.45 10.92
N LEU A 143 -2.19 4.67 11.20
CA LEU A 143 -1.93 5.82 10.36
C LEU A 143 -0.44 6.17 10.38
N SER A 144 0.18 6.19 11.56
CA SER A 144 1.64 6.36 11.74
C SER A 144 2.44 5.36 10.92
N THR A 145 2.16 4.06 11.07
CA THR A 145 2.84 2.99 10.33
C THR A 145 2.64 3.12 8.83
N THR A 146 1.43 3.48 8.37
CA THR A 146 1.14 3.73 6.95
C THR A 146 1.98 4.87 6.39
N VAL A 147 2.07 5.99 7.11
CA VAL A 147 2.87 7.15 6.70
C VAL A 147 4.36 6.80 6.71
N SER A 148 4.83 6.05 7.71
CA SER A 148 6.20 5.54 7.74
C SER A 148 6.51 4.64 6.54
N CYS A 149 5.66 3.68 6.22
CA CYS A 149 5.81 2.84 5.03
C CYS A 149 5.82 3.66 3.73
N THR A 150 5.00 4.71 3.66
CA THR A 150 4.98 5.60 2.48
C THR A 150 6.26 6.42 2.38
N TYR A 151 6.74 6.99 3.48
CA TYR A 151 8.03 7.69 3.49
C TYR A 151 9.19 6.78 3.14
N HIS A 152 9.19 5.54 3.61
CA HIS A 152 10.24 4.59 3.26
C HIS A 152 10.22 4.24 1.76
N SER A 153 9.04 4.03 1.20
CA SER A 153 8.88 3.57 -0.20
C SER A 153 8.90 4.69 -1.24
N GLN A 154 8.70 5.95 -0.85
CA GLN A 154 8.53 7.09 -1.76
C GLN A 154 9.44 8.29 -1.41
N VAL A 155 10.58 8.06 -0.74
CA VAL A 155 11.47 9.13 -0.28
C VAL A 155 12.07 9.92 -1.45
N GLU A 156 12.40 9.25 -2.56
CA GLU A 156 13.02 9.88 -3.73
C GLU A 156 12.02 10.77 -4.46
N GLU A 157 10.78 10.29 -4.61
CA GLU A 157 9.64 11.01 -5.16
C GLU A 157 9.32 12.26 -4.35
N LEU A 158 9.33 12.15 -3.02
CA LEU A 158 9.13 13.28 -2.11
C LEU A 158 10.27 14.31 -2.21
N CYS A 159 11.53 13.87 -2.28
CA CYS A 159 12.67 14.75 -2.50
C CYS A 159 12.55 15.46 -3.85
N PHE A 160 12.15 14.73 -4.89
CA PHE A 160 11.91 15.28 -6.22
C PHE A 160 10.82 16.36 -6.21
N VAL A 161 9.66 16.08 -5.60
CA VAL A 161 8.53 17.03 -5.52
C VAL A 161 8.95 18.30 -4.77
N ILE A 162 9.50 18.17 -3.56
CA ILE A 162 9.86 19.31 -2.72
C ILE A 162 11.02 20.10 -3.36
N GLY A 163 12.05 19.42 -3.85
CA GLY A 163 13.22 20.06 -4.46
C GLY A 163 12.88 20.86 -5.71
N ASN A 164 12.04 20.31 -6.59
CA ASN A 164 11.62 21.06 -7.78
C ASN A 164 10.72 22.25 -7.43
N LEU A 165 9.79 22.10 -6.47
CA LEU A 165 8.95 23.22 -6.04
C LEU A 165 9.75 24.36 -5.41
N LEU A 166 10.79 24.04 -4.63
CA LEU A 166 11.68 25.05 -4.06
C LEU A 166 12.48 25.79 -5.13
N ARG A 167 12.95 25.09 -6.18
CA ARG A 167 13.62 25.72 -7.33
C ARG A 167 12.69 26.64 -8.12
N ILE A 168 11.41 26.30 -8.22
CA ILE A 168 10.40 27.11 -8.93
C ILE A 168 9.99 28.35 -8.13
N LYS A 169 9.94 28.27 -6.80
CA LYS A 169 9.51 29.35 -5.89
C LYS A 169 10.25 30.68 -6.14
N GLY A 170 11.57 30.63 -6.32
CA GLY A 170 12.42 31.82 -6.35
C GLY A 170 12.38 32.63 -5.04
N ASN A 171 12.89 33.87 -5.05
CA ASN A 171 13.03 34.74 -3.87
C ASN A 171 11.72 35.40 -3.38
N SER A 172 10.55 34.81 -3.61
CA SER A 172 9.29 35.42 -3.19
C SER A 172 9.19 35.48 -1.67
N LYS A 173 9.18 36.69 -1.09
CA LYS A 173 8.87 36.91 0.33
C LYS A 173 7.43 36.47 0.61
N GLN A 174 7.26 35.66 1.64
CA GLN A 174 5.96 35.12 2.03
C GLN A 174 5.42 35.98 3.18
N SER A 175 4.21 36.51 3.02
CA SER A 175 3.53 37.19 4.12
C SER A 175 3.04 36.18 5.16
N VAL A 176 2.92 36.64 6.40
CA VAL A 176 2.26 35.92 7.49
C VAL A 176 0.82 35.68 7.09
N ASN A 177 0.33 34.46 7.28
CA ASN A 177 -1.07 34.10 7.03
C ASN A 177 -1.58 33.11 8.07
N LEU A 178 -2.90 32.98 8.17
CA LEU A 178 -3.56 32.08 9.11
C LEU A 178 -3.08 30.62 8.97
N THR A 179 -2.76 30.18 7.75
CA THR A 179 -2.17 28.86 7.50
C THR A 179 -0.83 28.69 8.19
N GLY A 180 0.02 29.72 8.23
CA GLY A 180 1.29 29.70 8.93
C GLY A 180 1.12 29.52 10.42
N VAL A 181 0.25 30.33 11.04
CA VAL A 181 -0.10 30.22 12.46
C VAL A 181 -0.61 28.80 12.78
N PHE A 182 -1.52 28.28 11.95
CA PHE A 182 -2.05 26.93 12.08
C PHE A 182 -0.96 25.84 12.01
N LEU A 183 -0.01 25.94 11.05
CA LEU A 183 1.11 25.00 10.96
C LEU A 183 2.09 25.09 12.12
N HIS A 184 2.30 26.27 12.70
CA HIS A 184 3.09 26.40 13.93
C HIS A 184 2.39 25.74 15.14
N GLY A 185 1.05 25.73 15.16
CA GLY A 185 0.27 24.97 16.15
C GLY A 185 0.58 23.47 16.13
N PHE A 186 0.87 22.87 14.97
CA PHE A 186 1.29 21.46 14.90
C PHE A 186 2.60 21.18 15.64
N LEU A 187 3.56 22.12 15.64
CA LEU A 187 4.83 21.96 16.36
C LEU A 187 4.61 21.82 17.86
N SER A 188 3.73 22.64 18.43
CA SER A 188 3.35 22.54 19.84
C SER A 188 2.73 21.17 20.14
N ASN A 189 1.89 20.64 19.25
CA ASN A 189 1.23 19.35 19.44
C ASN A 189 2.16 18.14 19.32
N ILE A 190 3.26 18.23 18.57
CA ILE A 190 4.27 17.17 18.54
C ILE A 190 4.86 16.90 19.94
N ILE A 191 5.00 17.95 20.75
CA ILE A 191 5.54 17.87 22.12
C ILE A 191 4.40 17.68 23.13
N GLY A 192 3.30 18.42 22.96
CA GLY A 192 2.16 18.42 23.87
C GLY A 192 1.45 17.07 23.95
N THR A 193 1.31 16.35 22.83
CA THR A 193 0.60 15.06 22.79
C THR A 193 1.31 13.99 23.63
N PRO A 194 2.61 13.68 23.42
CA PRO A 194 3.31 12.70 24.27
C PRO A 194 3.35 13.10 25.75
N LEU A 195 3.57 14.38 26.07
CA LEU A 195 3.59 14.88 27.45
C LEU A 195 2.24 14.68 28.14
N SER A 196 1.15 15.03 27.47
CA SER A 196 -0.20 14.85 28.01
C SER A 196 -0.51 13.38 28.26
N CYS A 197 -0.12 12.49 27.34
CA CYS A 197 -0.26 11.05 27.53
C CYS A 197 0.59 10.52 28.70
N ILE A 198 1.82 11.02 28.89
CA ILE A 198 2.65 10.69 30.06
C ILE A 198 1.93 11.08 31.35
N ILE A 199 1.39 12.30 31.42
CA ILE A 199 0.63 12.77 32.60
C ILE A 199 -0.56 11.85 32.86
N VAL A 200 -1.29 11.43 31.81
CA VAL A 200 -2.42 10.51 31.93
C VAL A 200 -1.98 9.13 32.42
N ILE A 201 -0.89 8.59 31.90
CA ILE A 201 -0.33 7.30 32.34
C ILE A 201 0.02 7.35 33.84
N ILE A 202 0.58 8.47 34.31
CA ILE A 202 0.94 8.66 35.72
C ILE A 202 -0.30 8.81 36.60
N LEU A 203 -1.25 9.67 36.21
CA LEU A 203 -2.43 9.99 37.02
C LEU A 203 -3.50 8.88 36.99
N ARG A 204 -3.63 8.19 35.86
CA ARG A 204 -4.67 7.18 35.59
C ARG A 204 -4.06 5.98 34.85
N PRO A 205 -3.19 5.19 35.50
CA PRO A 205 -2.48 4.09 34.85
C PRO A 205 -3.41 3.00 34.29
N LYS A 206 -4.66 2.88 34.75
CA LYS A 206 -5.64 1.93 34.18
C LYS A 206 -6.20 2.36 32.82
N LEU A 207 -6.10 3.65 32.45
CA LEU A 207 -6.60 4.18 31.17
C LEU A 207 -5.57 4.06 30.03
N ASP A 208 -4.34 3.66 30.31
CA ASP A 208 -3.34 3.46 29.26
C ASP A 208 -3.36 2.01 28.76
N PRO A 209 -3.64 1.78 27.45
CA PRO A 209 -3.67 0.46 26.82
C PRO A 209 -2.50 -0.47 27.16
N SER A 210 -1.30 0.07 27.34
CA SER A 210 -0.11 -0.73 27.66
C SER A 210 -0.16 -1.36 29.06
N TYR A 211 -1.03 -0.87 29.96
CA TYR A 211 -1.30 -1.49 31.26
C TYR A 211 -1.64 -2.98 31.13
N LEU A 212 -2.43 -3.32 30.11
CA LEU A 212 -2.93 -4.66 29.86
C LEU A 212 -1.81 -5.65 29.52
N TRP A 213 -0.65 -5.17 29.06
CA TRP A 213 0.51 -6.01 28.76
C TRP A 213 1.25 -6.39 30.03
N PHE A 214 1.45 -5.42 30.91
CA PHE A 214 2.29 -5.58 32.09
C PHE A 214 1.54 -6.09 33.31
N ARG A 215 0.20 -6.05 33.33
CA ARG A 215 -0.56 -6.45 34.52
C ARG A 215 -0.27 -7.90 34.95
N ASN A 216 -0.15 -8.82 33.98
CA ASN A 216 0.08 -10.25 34.25
C ASN A 216 1.56 -10.62 34.48
N VAL A 217 2.49 -9.68 34.29
CA VAL A 217 3.93 -9.96 34.43
C VAL A 217 4.34 -9.82 35.89
N THR A 218 4.34 -10.90 36.68
CA THR A 218 4.66 -10.85 38.11
C THR A 218 6.13 -10.63 38.42
N ILE A 219 7.03 -11.01 37.50
CA ILE A 219 8.49 -10.93 37.66
C ILE A 219 9.01 -9.49 37.76
N ILE A 220 8.27 -8.51 37.22
CA ILE A 220 8.70 -7.12 37.12
C ILE A 220 8.04 -6.29 38.23
N SER A 221 8.81 -5.46 38.95
CA SER A 221 8.27 -4.57 39.98
C SER A 221 7.27 -3.55 39.40
N SER A 222 6.29 -3.12 40.19
CA SER A 222 5.27 -2.15 39.74
C SER A 222 5.88 -0.83 39.23
N ARG A 223 6.97 -0.37 39.86
CA ARG A 223 7.73 0.81 39.42
C ARG A 223 8.39 0.58 38.07
N LEU A 224 9.00 -0.58 37.85
CA LEU A 224 9.63 -0.91 36.58
C LEU A 224 8.58 -1.08 35.47
N LYS A 225 7.41 -1.67 35.75
CA LYS A 225 6.28 -1.71 34.80
C LYS A 225 5.87 -0.31 34.36
N LEU A 226 5.67 0.61 35.32
CA LEU A 226 5.30 1.99 35.01
C LEU A 226 6.38 2.67 34.17
N PHE A 227 7.65 2.50 34.53
CA PHE A 227 8.78 3.04 33.76
C PHE A 227 8.81 2.51 32.32
N CYS A 228 8.72 1.19 32.11
CA CYS A 228 8.69 0.58 30.79
C CYS A 228 7.53 1.11 29.94
N ARG A 229 6.34 1.24 30.54
CA ARG A 229 5.16 1.82 29.87
C ARG A 229 5.38 3.27 29.46
N LEU A 230 5.95 4.08 30.35
CA LEU A 230 6.29 5.47 30.05
C LEU A 230 7.28 5.57 28.89
N VAL A 231 8.34 4.76 28.88
CA VAL A 231 9.35 4.76 27.79
C VAL A 231 8.75 4.32 26.46
N ILE A 232 8.00 3.21 26.43
CA ILE A 232 7.42 2.66 25.20
C ILE A 232 6.35 3.59 24.64
N ASN A 233 5.42 4.07 25.47
CA ASN A 233 4.36 4.96 25.01
C ASN A 233 4.90 6.34 24.62
N SER A 234 5.80 6.94 25.41
CA SER A 234 6.34 8.26 25.07
C SER A 234 7.10 8.24 23.75
N SER A 235 7.94 7.23 23.51
CA SER A 235 8.71 7.10 22.27
C SER A 235 7.82 6.83 21.06
N SER A 236 6.84 5.93 21.17
CA SER A 236 5.92 5.59 20.08
C SER A 236 4.92 6.72 19.77
N LEU A 237 4.42 7.43 20.78
CA LEU A 237 3.57 8.61 20.60
C LEU A 237 4.35 9.78 20.03
N LEU A 238 5.58 10.02 20.49
CA LEU A 238 6.45 11.05 19.91
C LEU A 238 6.75 10.75 18.44
N HIS A 239 7.10 9.49 18.11
CA HIS A 239 7.33 9.08 16.74
C HIS A 239 6.08 9.28 15.87
N THR A 240 4.94 8.80 16.35
CA THR A 240 3.65 8.98 15.68
C THR A 240 3.34 10.45 15.44
N SER A 241 3.55 11.31 16.44
CA SER A 241 3.32 12.75 16.33
C SER A 241 4.25 13.40 15.31
N VAL A 242 5.56 13.09 15.35
CA VAL A 242 6.54 13.61 14.38
C VAL A 242 6.20 13.20 12.95
N VAL A 243 5.84 11.93 12.73
CA VAL A 243 5.51 11.39 11.40
C VAL A 243 4.22 12.02 10.86
N MET A 244 3.16 12.05 11.68
CA MET A 244 1.84 12.55 11.30
C MET A 244 1.82 14.06 11.07
N PHE A 245 2.28 14.84 12.04
CA PHE A 245 2.31 16.29 11.91
C PHE A 245 3.38 16.75 10.90
N GLY A 246 4.48 16.01 10.78
CA GLY A 246 5.47 16.24 9.74
C GLY A 246 4.92 16.08 8.33
N LEU A 247 4.08 15.05 8.11
CA LEU A 247 3.35 14.87 6.86
C LEU A 247 2.39 16.04 6.60
N ALA A 248 1.63 16.48 7.60
CA ALA A 248 0.71 17.60 7.46
C ALA A 248 1.44 18.90 7.08
N ILE A 249 2.51 19.25 7.79
CA ILE A 249 3.32 20.45 7.54
C ILE A 249 3.95 20.42 6.14
N LYS A 250 4.55 19.29 5.74
CA LYS A 250 5.16 19.12 4.41
C LYS A 250 4.11 19.18 3.30
N GLY A 251 3.00 18.46 3.47
CA GLY A 251 1.91 18.39 2.49
C GLY A 251 1.29 19.76 2.22
N VAL A 252 0.96 20.52 3.28
CA VAL A 252 0.42 21.88 3.14
C VAL A 252 1.41 22.81 2.44
N ASN A 253 2.70 22.74 2.78
CA ASN A 253 3.72 23.55 2.12
C ASN A 253 3.86 23.21 0.63
N VAL A 254 3.81 21.92 0.26
CA VAL A 254 3.81 21.48 -1.14
C VAL A 254 2.64 22.10 -1.92
N PHE A 255 1.42 22.04 -1.38
CA PHE A 255 0.25 22.63 -2.02
C PHE A 255 0.34 24.15 -2.17
N LEU A 256 0.78 24.84 -1.11
CA LEU A 256 0.98 26.30 -1.16
C LEU A 256 2.01 26.71 -2.22
N LEU A 257 3.08 25.94 -2.41
CA LEU A 257 4.08 26.20 -3.44
C LEU A 257 3.51 26.01 -4.86
N ILE A 258 2.69 24.98 -5.06
CA ILE A 258 1.99 24.77 -6.35
C ILE A 258 1.04 25.94 -6.62
N LEU A 259 0.21 26.31 -5.65
CA LEU A 259 -0.75 27.41 -5.77
C LEU A 259 -0.08 28.72 -6.16
N ARG A 260 0.97 29.12 -5.45
CA ARG A 260 1.70 30.36 -5.77
C ARG A 260 2.35 30.32 -7.14
N THR A 261 2.87 29.17 -7.53
CA THR A 261 3.44 29.02 -8.88
C THR A 261 2.35 29.23 -9.92
N LEU A 262 1.16 28.64 -9.72
CA LEU A 262 0.00 28.83 -10.59
C LEU A 262 -0.47 30.29 -10.61
N GLU A 263 -0.56 30.95 -9.46
CA GLU A 263 -0.91 32.38 -9.38
C GLU A 263 0.08 33.25 -10.15
N LYS A 264 1.38 33.02 -9.98
CA LYS A 264 2.44 33.76 -10.68
C LYS A 264 2.33 33.61 -12.20
N ILE A 265 2.14 32.39 -12.71
CA ILE A 265 2.01 32.17 -14.16
C ILE A 265 0.66 32.66 -14.72
N THR A 266 -0.39 32.72 -13.89
CA THR A 266 -1.73 33.17 -14.30
C THR A 266 -1.84 34.70 -14.31
N ALA A 267 -1.29 35.39 -13.31
CA ALA A 267 -1.31 36.85 -13.21
C ALA A 267 -0.56 37.54 -14.36
N ILE A 268 0.45 36.87 -14.92
CA ILE A 268 1.17 37.34 -16.11
C ILE A 268 0.27 37.31 -17.35
N GLY A 269 -0.73 36.43 -17.41
CA GLY A 269 -1.61 36.26 -18.56
C GLY A 269 -2.71 37.31 -18.68
N THR A 270 -3.06 37.99 -17.58
CA THR A 270 -4.14 39.00 -17.53
C THR A 270 -3.66 40.42 -17.79
N GLY A 271 -2.34 40.67 -17.77
CA GLY A 271 -1.76 41.97 -18.12
C GLY A 271 -1.77 42.21 -19.63
N GLN A 272 -2.71 43.03 -20.09
CA GLN A 272 -3.05 43.24 -21.51
C GLN A 272 -1.93 43.89 -22.36
N SER A 273 -0.80 44.32 -21.78
CA SER A 273 0.11 45.29 -22.42
C SER A 273 1.49 44.79 -22.88
N ASN A 274 1.82 43.49 -22.87
CA ASN A 274 3.11 43.02 -23.40
C ASN A 274 3.05 41.64 -24.09
N PHE A 275 2.18 41.53 -25.09
CA PHE A 275 1.92 40.33 -25.91
C PHE A 275 3.12 39.83 -26.75
N LEU A 276 4.21 40.59 -26.85
CA LEU A 276 5.37 40.26 -27.69
C LEU A 276 6.44 39.41 -27.00
N ASN A 277 6.36 39.16 -25.69
CA ASN A 277 7.42 38.42 -25.00
C ASN A 277 7.26 36.89 -25.13
N ILE A 278 7.58 36.36 -26.32
CA ILE A 278 7.62 34.92 -26.63
C ILE A 278 8.41 34.16 -25.56
N GLY A 279 9.51 34.73 -25.06
CA GLY A 279 10.33 34.15 -24.01
C GLY A 279 9.53 33.88 -22.74
N ARG A 280 8.71 34.84 -22.30
CA ARG A 280 7.87 34.71 -21.10
C ARG A 280 6.79 33.63 -21.25
N TYR A 281 6.16 33.53 -22.42
CA TYR A 281 5.22 32.45 -22.73
C TYR A 281 5.89 31.07 -22.61
N VAL A 282 7.06 30.91 -23.24
CA VAL A 282 7.80 29.64 -23.22
C VAL A 282 8.20 29.26 -21.79
N ILE A 283 8.63 30.23 -20.98
CA ILE A 283 8.96 30.00 -19.57
C ILE A 283 7.71 29.53 -18.80
N ASN A 284 6.57 30.21 -18.94
CA ASN A 284 5.33 29.86 -18.23
C ASN A 284 4.83 28.46 -18.60
N VAL A 285 4.82 28.11 -19.91
CA VAL A 285 4.42 26.77 -20.37
C VAL A 285 5.40 25.71 -19.86
N ARG A 286 6.70 25.99 -19.85
CA ARG A 286 7.72 25.08 -19.31
C ARG A 286 7.53 24.86 -17.81
N THR A 287 7.31 25.92 -17.04
CA THR A 287 7.03 25.85 -15.60
C THR A 287 5.74 25.07 -15.33
N TYR A 288 4.68 25.30 -16.11
CA TYR A 288 3.44 24.53 -15.97
C TYR A 288 3.63 23.05 -16.27
N ARG A 289 4.42 22.69 -17.31
CA ARG A 289 4.77 21.28 -17.56
C ARG A 289 5.55 20.65 -16.43
N GLN A 290 6.46 21.39 -15.80
CA GLN A 290 7.13 20.91 -14.58
C GLN A 290 6.13 20.68 -13.45
N LEU A 291 5.16 21.58 -13.25
CA LEU A 291 4.09 21.37 -12.27
C LEU A 291 3.24 20.13 -12.59
N GLN A 292 3.03 19.77 -13.86
CA GLN A 292 2.32 18.54 -14.21
C GLN A 292 3.08 17.28 -13.79
N ILE A 293 4.39 17.26 -14.03
CA ILE A 293 5.24 16.15 -13.62
C ILE A 293 5.26 16.05 -12.10
N ILE A 294 5.46 17.19 -11.41
CA ILE A 294 5.41 17.26 -9.94
C ILE A 294 4.06 16.77 -9.43
N ASN A 295 2.95 17.23 -10.02
CA ASN A 295 1.60 16.84 -9.63
C ASN A 295 1.33 15.35 -9.89
N GLN A 296 1.87 14.78 -10.97
CA GLN A 296 1.75 13.34 -11.23
C GLN A 296 2.45 12.53 -10.14
N VAL A 297 3.68 12.89 -9.78
CA VAL A 297 4.43 12.24 -8.69
C VAL A 297 3.74 12.46 -7.34
N LEU A 298 3.30 13.69 -7.06
CA LEU A 298 2.56 14.04 -5.86
C LEU A 298 1.29 13.20 -5.72
N ASN A 299 0.55 12.99 -6.81
CA ASN A 299 -0.64 12.16 -6.82
C ASN A 299 -0.35 10.70 -6.50
N GLN A 300 0.80 10.17 -6.92
CA GLN A 300 1.20 8.82 -6.54
C GLN A 300 1.39 8.72 -5.02
N VAL A 301 2.05 9.71 -4.41
CA VAL A 301 2.26 9.76 -2.95
C VAL A 301 0.95 9.98 -2.18
N ILE A 302 0.15 10.97 -2.60
CA ILE A 302 -1.11 11.34 -1.94
C ILE A 302 -2.16 10.22 -2.05
N CYS A 303 -2.18 9.47 -3.15
CA CYS A 303 -3.13 8.38 -3.36
C CYS A 303 -3.04 7.29 -2.28
N TYR A 304 -1.87 7.05 -1.69
CA TYR A 304 -1.69 6.08 -0.62
C TYR A 304 -2.10 6.64 0.75
N ILE A 305 -1.73 7.88 1.00
CA ILE A 305 -1.85 8.50 2.33
C ILE A 305 -3.25 9.05 2.56
N LEU A 306 -3.79 9.82 1.61
CA LEU A 306 -4.96 10.65 1.86
C LEU A 306 -6.22 9.85 2.19
N PRO A 307 -6.57 8.75 1.50
CA PRO A 307 -7.75 7.95 1.87
C PRO A 307 -7.66 7.36 3.27
N LEU A 308 -6.49 6.84 3.65
CA LEU A 308 -6.26 6.27 4.97
C LEU A 308 -6.28 7.36 6.04
N CYS A 309 -5.63 8.51 5.78
CA CYS A 309 -5.76 9.69 6.61
C CYS A 309 -7.23 10.07 6.79
N THR A 310 -7.99 10.32 5.72
CA THR A 310 -9.39 10.72 5.84
C THR A 310 -10.21 9.71 6.61
N PHE A 311 -10.07 8.40 6.33
CA PHE A 311 -10.81 7.36 7.05
C PHE A 311 -10.50 7.36 8.55
N PHE A 312 -9.22 7.26 8.93
CA PHE A 312 -8.83 7.19 10.34
C PHE A 312 -9.08 8.50 11.07
N LEU A 313 -8.91 9.65 10.41
CA LEU A 313 -9.20 10.96 10.98
C LEU A 313 -10.70 11.18 11.21
N THR A 314 -11.56 10.73 10.29
CA THR A 314 -13.01 10.78 10.47
C THR A 314 -13.47 9.82 11.56
N ALA A 315 -12.96 8.58 11.58
CA ALA A 315 -13.26 7.63 12.65
C ALA A 315 -12.83 8.18 14.01
N ALA A 316 -11.62 8.74 14.09
CA ALA A 316 -11.12 9.43 15.27
C ALA A 316 -12.06 10.58 15.66
N ALA A 317 -12.46 11.45 14.74
CA ALA A 317 -13.36 12.57 15.02
C ALA A 317 -14.71 12.13 15.60
N VAL A 318 -15.30 11.05 15.07
CA VAL A 318 -16.57 10.50 15.58
C VAL A 318 -16.39 9.95 16.99
N ILE A 319 -15.32 9.18 17.24
CA ILE A 319 -15.01 8.62 18.55
C ILE A 319 -14.74 9.74 19.57
N MET A 320 -13.98 10.77 19.16
CA MET A 320 -13.68 11.95 19.97
C MET A 320 -14.95 12.72 20.32
N GLY A 321 -15.85 12.96 19.36
CA GLY A 321 -17.14 13.59 19.61
C GLY A 321 -17.98 12.81 20.61
N TYR A 322 -18.00 11.47 20.49
CA TYR A 322 -18.67 10.61 21.46
C TYR A 322 -18.03 10.70 22.86
N MET A 323 -16.70 10.66 22.96
CA MET A 323 -15.99 10.81 24.25
C MET A 323 -16.29 12.15 24.91
N ILE A 324 -16.29 13.25 24.16
CA ILE A 324 -16.56 14.59 24.69
C ILE A 324 -17.99 14.67 25.25
N ILE A 325 -18.99 14.13 24.54
CA ILE A 325 -20.41 14.24 24.90
C ILE A 325 -20.79 13.28 26.03
N LYS A 326 -20.33 12.02 25.96
CA LYS A 326 -20.82 10.94 26.83
C LYS A 326 -19.91 10.63 28.02
N MET A 327 -18.66 11.04 27.98
CA MET A 327 -17.67 10.70 29.02
C MET A 327 -17.20 11.93 29.82
N THR A 328 -17.90 13.07 29.71
CA THR A 328 -17.62 14.26 30.51
C THR A 328 -17.71 13.92 32.00
N GLY A 329 -16.61 14.11 32.74
CA GLY A 329 -16.52 13.78 34.17
C GLY A 329 -15.86 12.43 34.49
N SER A 330 -15.82 11.47 33.55
CA SER A 330 -15.08 10.20 33.73
C SER A 330 -13.64 10.26 33.21
N ILE A 331 -13.34 11.20 32.31
CA ILE A 331 -12.03 11.35 31.67
C ILE A 331 -11.33 12.61 32.22
N PRO A 332 -10.02 12.57 32.52
CA PRO A 332 -9.24 13.75 32.90
C PRO A 332 -9.42 14.93 31.94
N TYR A 333 -9.63 16.14 32.49
CA TYR A 333 -9.79 17.38 31.70
C TYR A 333 -8.66 17.61 30.68
N ILE A 334 -7.42 17.22 31.02
CA ILE A 334 -6.27 17.34 30.13
C ILE A 334 -6.43 16.52 28.84
N LEU A 335 -7.06 15.34 28.92
CA LEU A 335 -7.39 14.55 27.72
C LEU A 335 -8.48 15.24 26.93
N VAL A 336 -9.57 15.67 27.56
CA VAL A 336 -10.66 16.38 26.87
C VAL A 336 -10.12 17.60 26.11
N PHE A 337 -9.24 18.39 26.74
CA PHE A 337 -8.59 19.53 26.10
C PHE A 337 -7.71 19.13 24.91
N LEU A 338 -6.84 18.12 25.09
CA LEU A 338 -5.98 17.60 24.02
C LEU A 338 -6.81 17.08 22.84
N GLU A 339 -7.91 16.37 23.12
CA GLU A 339 -8.81 15.81 22.12
C GLU A 339 -9.56 16.91 21.36
N ILE A 340 -10.01 17.98 22.02
CA ILE A 340 -10.60 19.15 21.35
C ILE A 340 -9.58 19.80 20.42
N MET A 341 -8.35 20.02 20.90
CA MET A 341 -7.27 20.59 20.09
C MET A 341 -6.94 19.71 18.89
N LEU A 342 -6.84 18.39 19.08
CA LEU A 342 -6.60 17.42 18.02
C LEU A 342 -7.74 17.40 17.00
N THR A 343 -9.00 17.42 17.45
CA THR A 343 -10.18 17.48 16.58
C THR A 343 -10.19 18.74 15.71
N LEU A 344 -9.97 19.91 16.32
CA LEU A 344 -9.90 21.19 15.60
C LEU A 344 -8.77 21.21 14.58
N MET A 345 -7.61 20.64 14.94
CA MET A 345 -6.49 20.51 14.02
C MET A 345 -6.77 19.54 12.87
N ILE A 346 -7.42 18.41 13.13
CA ILE A 346 -7.80 17.44 12.10
C ILE A 346 -8.80 18.08 11.14
N PHE A 347 -9.82 18.73 11.67
CA PHE A 347 -10.84 19.40 10.87
C PHE A 347 -10.24 20.56 10.07
N GLY A 348 -9.42 21.40 10.70
CA GLY A 348 -8.69 22.48 10.05
C GLY A 348 -7.76 21.96 8.95
N PHE A 349 -7.04 20.86 9.18
CA PHE A 349 -6.18 20.24 8.17
C PHE A 349 -7.00 19.72 6.99
N ILE A 350 -8.10 19.02 7.25
CA ILE A 350 -8.99 18.50 6.21
C ILE A 350 -9.55 19.65 5.37
N GLN A 351 -10.07 20.70 6.00
CA GLN A 351 -10.59 21.87 5.31
C GLN A 351 -9.52 22.59 4.48
N ILE A 352 -8.37 22.88 5.07
CA ILE A 352 -7.24 23.56 4.40
C ILE A 352 -6.72 22.72 3.23
N ALA A 353 -6.56 21.41 3.42
CA ALA A 353 -6.08 20.51 2.37
C ALA A 353 -7.07 20.45 1.20
N PHE A 354 -8.37 20.24 1.46
CA PHE A 354 -9.37 20.20 0.39
C PHE A 354 -9.52 21.56 -0.32
N LEU A 355 -9.48 22.67 0.41
CA LEU A 355 -9.50 24.01 -0.17
C LEU A 355 -8.33 24.22 -1.14
N PHE A 356 -7.11 23.87 -0.72
CA PHE A 356 -5.93 24.00 -1.57
C PHE A 356 -5.99 23.08 -2.80
N MET A 357 -6.51 21.85 -2.65
CA MET A 357 -6.69 20.97 -3.80
C MET A 357 -7.67 21.56 -4.82
N ALA A 358 -8.79 22.11 -4.35
CA ALA A 358 -9.77 22.79 -5.19
C ALA A 358 -9.18 24.02 -5.90
N ASP A 359 -8.42 24.84 -5.17
CA ASP A 359 -7.77 26.02 -5.74
C ASP A 359 -6.68 25.67 -6.76
N VAL A 360 -5.92 24.60 -6.55
CA VAL A 360 -4.92 24.15 -7.54
C VAL A 360 -5.62 23.78 -8.84
N MET A 361 -6.73 23.03 -8.77
CA MET A 361 -7.50 22.67 -9.96
C MET A 361 -8.09 23.89 -10.65
N ARG A 362 -8.72 24.80 -9.88
CA ARG A 362 -9.31 26.04 -10.41
C ARG A 362 -8.27 26.93 -11.10
N LYS A 363 -7.15 27.22 -10.44
CA LYS A 363 -6.07 28.05 -11.02
C LYS A 363 -5.39 27.38 -12.21
N SER A 364 -5.32 26.04 -12.21
CA SER A 364 -4.85 25.29 -13.37
C SER A 364 -5.78 25.47 -14.57
N ASP A 365 -7.08 25.43 -14.35
CA ASP A 365 -8.10 25.64 -15.38
C ASP A 365 -8.09 27.08 -15.88
N ASP A 366 -7.98 28.07 -14.99
CA ASP A 366 -7.85 29.49 -15.34
C ASP A 366 -6.62 29.73 -16.20
N PHE A 367 -5.47 29.13 -15.84
CA PHE A 367 -4.26 29.23 -16.65
C PHE A 367 -4.46 28.67 -18.06
N ILE A 368 -5.01 27.46 -18.19
CA ILE A 368 -5.26 26.85 -19.51
C ILE A 368 -6.26 27.68 -20.32
N ARG A 369 -7.33 28.17 -19.71
CA ARG A 369 -8.35 29.01 -20.37
C ARG A 369 -7.77 30.34 -20.83
N ASN A 370 -6.99 31.01 -19.99
CA ASN A 370 -6.30 32.25 -20.34
C ASN A 370 -5.34 32.02 -21.51
N LEU A 371 -4.69 30.85 -21.57
CA LEU A 371 -3.92 30.49 -22.74
C LEU A 371 -4.83 30.31 -23.97
N GLU A 372 -5.89 29.51 -23.89
CA GLU A 372 -6.82 29.26 -25.03
C GLU A 372 -7.39 30.56 -25.65
N LEU A 373 -7.71 31.55 -24.83
CA LEU A 373 -8.25 32.86 -25.26
C LEU A 373 -7.24 33.73 -26.02
N GLN A 374 -5.94 33.49 -25.86
CA GLN A 374 -4.88 34.34 -26.44
C GLN A 374 -4.62 34.09 -27.95
N GLY A 375 -5.50 33.41 -28.69
CA GLY A 375 -5.49 33.38 -30.17
C GLY A 375 -4.15 32.94 -30.78
N TYR A 376 -3.84 31.64 -30.77
CA TYR A 376 -2.49 31.15 -31.02
C TYR A 376 -2.13 30.73 -32.46
N SER A 377 -0.86 30.93 -32.81
CA SER A 377 -0.19 30.25 -33.92
C SER A 377 -0.28 28.72 -33.77
N LYS A 378 -0.27 28.00 -34.90
CA LYS A 378 -0.41 26.53 -34.95
C LYS A 378 0.58 25.80 -34.03
N TYR A 379 1.80 26.31 -33.89
CA TYR A 379 2.82 25.76 -32.99
C TYR A 379 2.42 25.86 -31.51
N ARG A 380 1.92 27.02 -31.07
CA ARG A 380 1.48 27.25 -29.69
C ARG A 380 0.24 26.42 -29.35
N LYS A 381 -0.71 26.25 -30.28
CA LYS A 381 -1.85 25.32 -30.10
C LYS A 381 -1.38 23.88 -29.85
N ARG A 382 -0.35 23.41 -30.56
CA ARG A 382 0.23 22.07 -30.32
C ARG A 382 0.90 21.98 -28.95
N GLN A 383 1.62 23.02 -28.52
CA GLN A 383 2.20 23.05 -27.17
C GLN A 383 1.12 23.05 -26.09
N LEU A 384 0.05 23.82 -26.27
CA LEU A 384 -1.09 23.85 -25.34
C LEU A 384 -1.83 22.52 -25.29
N GLY A 385 -2.01 21.83 -26.43
CA GLY A 385 -2.64 20.51 -26.48
C GLY A 385 -1.88 19.43 -25.70
N SER A 386 -0.60 19.65 -25.41
CA SER A 386 0.17 18.78 -24.51
C SER A 386 -0.03 19.10 -23.03
N CYS A 387 -0.55 20.30 -22.70
CA CYS A 387 -0.80 20.74 -21.35
C CYS A 387 -2.17 20.22 -20.86
N ARG A 388 -2.15 19.18 -20.03
CA ARG A 388 -3.29 18.71 -19.24
C ARG A 388 -3.52 19.56 -17.98
N ARG A 389 -4.78 19.82 -17.66
CA ARG A 389 -5.19 20.42 -16.38
C ARG A 389 -4.63 19.61 -15.20
N LEU A 390 -4.11 20.29 -14.18
CA LEU A 390 -3.65 19.65 -12.96
C LEU A 390 -4.86 19.12 -12.21
N LYS A 391 -4.86 17.81 -11.93
CA LYS A 391 -5.87 17.15 -11.11
C LYS A 391 -5.17 16.60 -9.88
N ILE A 392 -5.72 16.84 -8.70
CA ILE A 392 -5.24 16.20 -7.47
C ILE A 392 -6.17 15.05 -7.14
N TRP A 393 -5.63 13.84 -7.12
CA TRP A 393 -6.39 12.62 -6.88
C TRP A 393 -6.34 12.29 -5.38
N ALA A 394 -7.47 12.42 -4.70
CA ALA A 394 -7.63 11.96 -3.32
C ALA A 394 -7.87 10.44 -3.27
N GLY A 395 -6.92 9.70 -3.83
CA GLY A 395 -7.05 8.27 -4.03
C GLY A 395 -8.09 7.88 -5.09
N PRO A 396 -8.67 6.67 -5.03
CA PRO A 396 -9.70 6.21 -5.96
C PRO A 396 -11.01 7.01 -5.92
N TYR A 397 -11.20 7.86 -4.92
CA TYR A 397 -12.40 8.64 -4.71
C TYR A 397 -12.34 9.90 -5.58
N SER A 398 -12.96 9.84 -6.76
CA SER A 398 -13.22 11.02 -7.59
C SER A 398 -14.31 11.93 -6.97
N PHE A 399 -14.35 12.05 -5.64
CA PHE A 399 -15.46 12.68 -4.93
C PHE A 399 -15.61 14.15 -5.33
N ILE A 400 -14.50 14.83 -5.63
CA ILE A 400 -14.53 16.26 -5.97
C ILE A 400 -15.08 16.53 -7.40
N HIS A 401 -14.96 15.58 -8.32
CA HIS A 401 -15.47 15.76 -9.71
C HIS A 401 -16.83 15.08 -9.94
N LYS A 402 -17.19 14.07 -9.12
CA LYS A 402 -18.33 13.17 -9.39
C LYS A 402 -19.63 13.57 -8.66
N VAL A 403 -19.58 14.55 -7.75
CA VAL A 403 -20.78 15.25 -7.25
C VAL A 403 -21.47 16.06 -8.37
N CYS A 404 -20.77 16.38 -9.47
CA CYS A 404 -21.38 17.07 -10.60
C CYS A 404 -21.93 16.19 -11.74
N ASN A 405 -21.69 14.86 -11.78
CA ASN A 405 -21.84 14.09 -13.02
C ASN A 405 -22.50 12.69 -12.90
N MET A 406 -23.26 12.36 -11.85
CA MET A 406 -23.92 11.04 -11.73
C MET A 406 -25.42 11.06 -12.07
N LEU A 407 -25.75 11.02 -13.36
CA LEU A 407 -26.96 10.36 -13.89
C LEU A 407 -26.61 9.64 -15.20
N ASN A 408 -27.09 8.40 -15.34
CA ASN A 408 -27.06 7.47 -16.49
C ASN A 408 -25.97 6.39 -16.53
N LEU A 409 -26.41 5.14 -16.40
CA LEU A 409 -25.73 3.87 -16.73
C LEU A 409 -26.81 2.80 -17.07
N PRO A 410 -26.47 1.64 -17.67
CA PRO A 410 -26.80 1.33 -19.07
C PRO A 410 -27.52 -0.02 -19.29
N LYS A 411 -27.80 -0.38 -20.56
CA LYS A 411 -28.46 -1.63 -21.02
C LYS A 411 -27.48 -2.81 -21.29
N ARG A 412 -28.07 -4.02 -21.23
CA ARG A 412 -27.50 -5.39 -21.11
C ARG A 412 -27.43 -6.13 -22.46
N PRO A 413 -26.55 -7.15 -22.65
CA PRO A 413 -26.58 -8.02 -23.84
C PRO A 413 -26.97 -9.49 -23.56
N SER A 414 -27.33 -10.19 -24.66
CA SER A 414 -27.92 -11.53 -24.83
C SER A 414 -26.89 -12.69 -24.97
N PRO A 415 -27.31 -13.98 -24.94
CA PRO A 415 -26.43 -15.17 -24.87
C PRO A 415 -26.27 -15.97 -26.20
N THR A 416 -25.19 -16.75 -26.33
CA THR A 416 -24.88 -17.69 -27.45
C THR A 416 -24.07 -18.94 -27.00
N PRO A 417 -24.01 -20.04 -27.82
CA PRO A 417 -23.91 -21.44 -27.38
C PRO A 417 -22.47 -22.03 -27.25
N PHE A 418 -22.36 -23.16 -26.53
CA PHE A 418 -21.14 -23.84 -26.07
C PHE A 418 -20.85 -25.14 -26.87
N SER A 419 -19.75 -25.25 -27.63
CA SER A 419 -19.13 -26.57 -27.92
C SER A 419 -17.71 -26.58 -28.56
N HIS A 420 -17.10 -25.46 -28.98
CA HIS A 420 -15.75 -25.44 -29.60
C HIS A 420 -14.60 -24.90 -28.71
N SER A 421 -14.72 -24.91 -27.38
CA SER A 421 -14.16 -23.83 -26.55
C SER A 421 -13.00 -24.15 -25.58
N LEU A 422 -12.12 -25.13 -25.82
CA LEU A 422 -11.03 -25.48 -24.86
C LEU A 422 -9.65 -24.90 -25.21
N THR A 423 -9.58 -23.68 -25.75
CA THR A 423 -8.30 -22.99 -25.98
C THR A 423 -7.89 -22.15 -24.76
N PRO A 424 -6.60 -21.78 -24.60
CA PRO A 424 -6.15 -20.91 -23.51
C PRO A 424 -6.88 -19.56 -23.45
N ILE A 425 -7.18 -18.97 -24.61
CA ILE A 425 -7.92 -17.70 -24.69
C ILE A 425 -9.37 -17.87 -24.30
N GLU A 426 -10.02 -18.94 -24.74
CA GLU A 426 -11.39 -19.21 -24.31
C GLU A 426 -11.45 -19.44 -22.79
N ALA A 427 -10.42 -20.03 -22.18
CA ALA A 427 -10.31 -20.10 -20.72
C ALA A 427 -10.24 -18.70 -20.09
N LEU A 428 -9.43 -17.77 -20.63
CA LEU A 428 -9.38 -16.39 -20.15
C LEU A 428 -10.74 -15.68 -20.29
N LYS A 429 -11.44 -15.87 -21.42
CA LYS A 429 -12.77 -15.30 -21.66
C LYS A 429 -13.80 -15.86 -20.68
N HIS A 430 -13.79 -17.17 -20.46
CA HIS A 430 -14.65 -17.86 -19.50
C HIS A 430 -14.37 -17.39 -18.07
N PHE A 431 -13.10 -17.36 -17.65
CA PHE A 431 -12.71 -16.80 -16.36
C PHE A 431 -13.22 -15.36 -16.19
N ALA A 432 -13.04 -14.50 -17.19
CA ALA A 432 -13.53 -13.12 -17.13
C ALA A 432 -15.06 -13.02 -17.06
N ARG A 433 -15.81 -13.97 -17.64
CA ARG A 433 -17.29 -14.01 -17.50
C ARG A 433 -17.71 -14.51 -16.13
N VAL A 434 -17.08 -15.57 -15.63
CA VAL A 434 -17.37 -16.18 -14.33
C VAL A 434 -17.04 -15.21 -13.20
N SER A 435 -15.84 -14.64 -13.21
CA SER A 435 -15.39 -13.71 -12.17
C SER A 435 -16.22 -12.42 -12.13
N ASP A 436 -16.60 -11.85 -13.27
CA ASP A 436 -17.49 -10.67 -13.34
C ASP A 436 -18.91 -10.97 -12.81
N ARG A 437 -19.39 -12.21 -12.90
CA ARG A 437 -20.68 -12.63 -12.32
C ARG A 437 -20.62 -12.76 -10.80
N LEU A 438 -19.47 -13.11 -10.24
CA LEU A 438 -19.29 -13.18 -8.78
C LEU A 438 -19.25 -11.77 -8.17
N TYR A 439 -18.37 -10.91 -8.67
CA TYR A 439 -18.29 -9.50 -8.31
C TYR A 439 -17.40 -8.75 -9.31
N PRO A 440 -17.50 -7.42 -9.43
CA PRO A 440 -16.64 -6.65 -10.32
C PRO A 440 -15.14 -6.85 -9.99
N GLN A 441 -14.36 -7.27 -10.98
CA GLN A 441 -12.91 -7.49 -10.84
C GLN A 441 -12.12 -6.23 -11.14
N GLN A 442 -10.87 -6.12 -10.67
CA GLN A 442 -9.98 -4.98 -10.95
C GLN A 442 -9.70 -4.77 -12.44
N LEU A 443 -9.73 -5.85 -13.22
CA LEU A 443 -9.67 -5.85 -14.68
C LEU A 443 -11.04 -6.22 -15.24
N THR A 444 -11.58 -5.38 -16.12
CA THR A 444 -12.75 -5.71 -16.93
C THR A 444 -12.35 -5.81 -18.39
N PHE A 445 -12.93 -6.79 -19.09
CA PHE A 445 -12.69 -6.98 -20.51
C PHE A 445 -13.87 -6.45 -21.31
N ASN A 446 -13.61 -5.58 -22.29
CA ASN A 446 -14.64 -5.17 -23.22
C ASN A 446 -15.17 -6.41 -23.96
N ARG A 447 -16.48 -6.69 -23.93
CA ARG A 447 -17.00 -7.95 -24.47
C ARG A 447 -16.95 -8.05 -26.00
N ALA A 448 -16.89 -6.93 -26.69
CA ALA A 448 -16.76 -6.88 -28.15
C ALA A 448 -15.30 -6.99 -28.60
N SER A 449 -14.40 -6.21 -28.01
CA SER A 449 -12.98 -6.17 -28.43
C SER A 449 -12.06 -7.09 -27.63
N TRP A 450 -12.52 -7.58 -26.47
CA TRP A 450 -11.72 -8.26 -25.44
C TRP A 450 -10.50 -7.47 -24.95
N GLU A 451 -10.50 -6.15 -25.17
CA GLU A 451 -9.45 -5.28 -24.65
C GLU A 451 -9.62 -5.09 -23.14
N PRO A 452 -8.56 -5.31 -22.34
CA PRO A 452 -8.60 -5.12 -20.89
C PRO A 452 -8.65 -3.63 -20.54
N LYS A 453 -9.45 -3.30 -19.53
CA LYS A 453 -9.51 -1.96 -18.94
C LYS A 453 -9.54 -2.07 -17.42
N PRO A 454 -8.93 -1.11 -16.70
CA PRO A 454 -9.12 -1.00 -15.26
C PRO A 454 -10.61 -0.75 -14.98
N THR A 455 -11.18 -1.52 -14.08
CA THR A 455 -12.57 -1.33 -13.66
C THR A 455 -12.70 -0.04 -12.87
N ALA A 456 -13.81 0.67 -13.08
CA ALA A 456 -14.09 1.87 -12.31
C ALA A 456 -14.12 1.52 -10.81
N LYS A 457 -13.28 2.20 -10.01
CA LYS A 457 -13.11 1.96 -8.57
C LYS A 457 -14.41 2.00 -7.76
N SER A 458 -15.42 2.77 -8.19
CA SER A 458 -16.74 2.77 -7.56
C SER A 458 -17.49 1.44 -7.67
N LYS A 459 -17.20 0.61 -8.69
CA LYS A 459 -17.76 -0.73 -8.84
C LYS A 459 -16.97 -1.78 -8.04
N LEU A 460 -15.78 -1.44 -7.53
CA LEU A 460 -14.86 -2.35 -6.86
C LEU A 460 -15.07 -2.44 -5.34
N ILE A 461 -16.14 -1.87 -4.80
CA ILE A 461 -16.44 -1.94 -3.35
C ILE A 461 -16.48 -3.40 -2.85
N PRO A 462 -17.19 -4.35 -3.51
CA PRO A 462 -17.19 -5.74 -3.05
C PRO A 462 -15.80 -6.37 -3.11
N TRP A 463 -15.03 -6.05 -4.15
CA TRP A 463 -13.66 -6.53 -4.30
C TRP A 463 -12.77 -6.06 -3.15
N TYR A 464 -12.79 -4.77 -2.82
CA TYR A 464 -12.00 -4.21 -1.71
C TYR A 464 -12.41 -4.78 -0.36
N PHE A 465 -13.71 -4.95 -0.14
CA PHE A 465 -14.22 -5.55 1.09
C PHE A 465 -13.72 -6.98 1.26
N LEU A 466 -13.85 -7.82 0.22
CA LEU A 466 -13.37 -9.20 0.26
C LEU A 466 -11.84 -9.29 0.40
N SER A 467 -11.08 -8.43 -0.30
CA SER A 467 -9.62 -8.38 -0.16
C SER A 467 -9.19 -7.98 1.25
N PHE A 468 -9.82 -6.95 1.83
CA PHE A 468 -9.58 -6.56 3.22
C PHE A 468 -9.91 -7.70 4.17
N PHE A 469 -11.02 -8.39 3.94
CA PHE A 469 -11.44 -9.50 4.77
C PHE A 469 -10.47 -10.68 4.70
N THR A 470 -9.97 -11.01 3.51
CA THR A 470 -8.87 -11.98 3.33
C THR A 470 -7.61 -11.60 4.13
N VAL A 471 -7.22 -10.31 4.14
CA VAL A 471 -6.08 -9.82 4.93
C VAL A 471 -6.32 -9.98 6.43
N VAL A 472 -7.55 -9.71 6.90
CA VAL A 472 -7.92 -9.90 8.31
C VAL A 472 -7.83 -11.38 8.68
N VAL A 473 -8.39 -12.28 7.85
CA VAL A 473 -8.36 -13.73 8.11
C VAL A 473 -6.92 -14.26 8.19
N VAL A 474 -6.06 -13.93 7.21
CA VAL A 474 -4.67 -14.40 7.22
C VAL A 474 -3.87 -13.87 8.39
N THR A 475 -4.09 -12.61 8.79
CA THR A 475 -3.43 -12.02 9.95
C THR A 475 -3.83 -12.74 11.23
N ASN A 476 -5.11 -13.07 11.38
CA ASN A 476 -5.59 -13.85 12.52
C ASN A 476 -5.01 -15.27 12.53
N PHE A 477 -4.88 -15.92 11.37
CA PHE A 477 -4.29 -17.25 11.31
C PHE A 477 -2.79 -17.27 11.61
N TYR A 478 -2.03 -16.30 11.09
CA TYR A 478 -0.63 -16.13 11.48
C TYR A 478 -0.49 -15.86 12.98
N PHE A 479 -1.40 -15.07 13.54
CA PHE A 479 -1.42 -14.82 14.97
C PHE A 479 -1.64 -16.12 15.76
N ILE A 480 -2.60 -16.95 15.37
CA ILE A 480 -2.85 -18.26 16.01
C ILE A 480 -1.61 -19.15 15.89
N LEU A 481 -1.00 -19.26 14.70
CA LEU A 481 0.21 -20.06 14.50
C LEU A 481 1.37 -19.58 15.37
N LEU A 482 1.60 -18.27 15.40
CA LEU A 482 2.68 -17.68 16.19
C LEU A 482 2.45 -17.88 17.69
N HIS A 483 1.22 -17.71 18.16
CA HIS A 483 0.86 -17.99 19.54
C HIS A 483 1.12 -19.47 19.88
N GLN A 484 0.78 -20.40 19.00
CA GLN A 484 1.07 -21.82 19.20
C GLN A 484 2.55 -22.12 19.20
N LEU A 485 3.33 -21.48 18.32
CA LEU A 485 4.78 -21.65 18.27
C LEU A 485 5.44 -21.18 19.57
N LEU A 486 5.08 -19.97 20.01
CA LEU A 486 5.71 -19.28 21.15
C LEU A 486 5.19 -19.75 22.52
N SER A 487 3.97 -20.25 22.61
CA SER A 487 3.40 -20.66 23.89
C SER A 487 4.10 -21.90 24.43
N HIS A 488 4.52 -21.85 25.69
CA HIS A 488 5.02 -23.01 26.43
C HIS A 488 3.91 -24.06 26.62
N LYS A 489 2.68 -23.63 26.91
CA LYS A 489 1.51 -24.50 27.01
C LYS A 489 0.78 -24.49 25.67
N LYS A 490 0.91 -25.57 24.89
CA LYS A 490 0.19 -25.74 23.64
C LYS A 490 -1.30 -25.84 23.90
N ASP A 491 -2.10 -25.33 22.96
CA ASP A 491 -3.55 -25.40 23.05
C ASP A 491 -4.02 -26.83 22.75
N PRO A 492 -4.71 -27.50 23.68
CA PRO A 492 -5.09 -28.90 23.51
C PRO A 492 -6.08 -29.11 22.36
N ASP A 493 -6.84 -28.10 21.94
CA ASP A 493 -7.75 -28.22 20.79
C ASP A 493 -7.02 -28.13 19.45
N LEU A 494 -5.78 -27.62 19.45
CA LEU A 494 -5.02 -27.39 18.24
C LEU A 494 -4.17 -28.62 17.92
N SER A 495 -4.83 -29.64 17.37
CA SER A 495 -4.17 -30.86 16.89
C SER A 495 -3.17 -30.57 15.76
N VAL A 496 -2.21 -31.48 15.54
CA VAL A 496 -1.26 -31.39 14.41
C VAL A 496 -1.98 -31.24 13.07
N LYS A 497 -3.09 -31.95 12.87
CA LYS A 497 -3.91 -31.85 11.65
C LYS A 497 -4.46 -30.44 11.45
N MET A 498 -4.97 -29.84 12.52
CA MET A 498 -5.46 -28.46 12.54
C MET A 498 -4.33 -27.47 12.24
N SER A 499 -3.14 -27.66 12.80
CA SER A 499 -1.95 -26.83 12.50
C SER A 499 -1.58 -26.87 11.02
N LEU A 500 -1.65 -28.05 10.39
CA LEU A 500 -1.35 -28.21 8.96
C LEU A 500 -2.39 -27.53 8.07
N VAL A 501 -3.68 -27.67 8.40
CA VAL A 501 -4.77 -26.95 7.70
C VAL A 501 -4.60 -25.44 7.87
N LEU A 502 -4.30 -24.97 9.08
CA LEU A 502 -4.05 -23.56 9.37
C LEU A 502 -2.84 -23.01 8.59
N LEU A 503 -1.75 -23.77 8.50
CA LEU A 503 -0.56 -23.39 7.73
C LEU A 503 -0.84 -23.33 6.22
N LEU A 504 -1.62 -24.28 5.71
CA LEU A 504 -2.08 -24.30 4.33
C LEU A 504 -2.95 -23.08 4.00
N GLU A 505 -3.92 -22.76 4.87
CA GLU A 505 -4.79 -21.60 4.70
C GLU A 505 -3.98 -20.29 4.76
N CYS A 506 -3.05 -20.17 5.71
CA CYS A 506 -2.10 -19.05 5.76
C CYS A 506 -1.36 -18.88 4.43
N ALA A 507 -0.81 -19.96 3.89
CA ALA A 507 -0.08 -19.92 2.63
C ALA A 507 -0.97 -19.48 1.46
N ALA A 508 -2.19 -20.04 1.35
CA ALA A 508 -3.15 -19.68 0.32
C ALA A 508 -3.61 -18.21 0.42
N TYR A 509 -3.92 -17.72 1.62
CA TYR A 509 -4.34 -16.33 1.81
C TYR A 509 -3.19 -15.33 1.65
N THR A 510 -1.95 -15.69 2.00
CA THR A 510 -0.77 -14.85 1.72
C THR A 510 -0.55 -14.72 0.22
N LEU A 511 -0.70 -15.82 -0.52
CA LEU A 511 -0.63 -15.81 -1.97
C LEU A 511 -1.71 -14.90 -2.57
N SER A 512 -2.96 -15.07 -2.13
CA SER A 512 -4.07 -14.21 -2.56
C SER A 512 -3.83 -12.74 -2.23
N THR A 513 -3.38 -12.43 -1.01
CA THR A 513 -3.09 -11.05 -0.57
C THR A 513 -2.01 -10.42 -1.46
N THR A 514 -0.97 -11.18 -1.79
CA THR A 514 0.10 -10.71 -2.69
C THR A 514 -0.44 -10.39 -4.08
N VAL A 515 -1.32 -11.25 -4.62
CA VAL A 515 -2.00 -11.02 -5.90
C VAL A 515 -2.95 -9.81 -5.83
N CYS A 516 -3.71 -9.65 -4.75
CA CYS A 516 -4.57 -8.49 -4.51
C CYS A 516 -3.77 -7.18 -4.54
N CYS A 517 -2.61 -7.16 -3.86
CA CYS A 517 -1.70 -6.01 -3.89
C CYS A 517 -1.28 -5.67 -5.32
N ILE A 518 -1.01 -6.64 -6.17
CA ILE A 518 -0.62 -6.38 -7.56
C ILE A 518 -1.76 -5.83 -8.38
N TYR A 519 -2.95 -6.43 -8.29
CA TYR A 519 -4.13 -5.88 -8.96
C TYR A 519 -4.47 -4.48 -8.47
N HIS A 520 -4.22 -4.18 -7.19
CA HIS A 520 -4.45 -2.87 -6.63
C HIS A 520 -3.43 -1.82 -7.09
N PHE A 521 -2.13 -2.16 -7.04
CA PHE A 521 -1.05 -1.20 -7.30
C PHE A 521 -0.70 -1.09 -8.79
N LYS A 522 -0.85 -2.16 -9.57
CA LYS A 522 -0.39 -2.26 -10.97
C LYS A 522 -1.49 -2.58 -12.01
N PRO A 523 -2.77 -2.14 -11.86
CA PRO A 523 -3.81 -2.50 -12.81
C PRO A 523 -3.55 -1.94 -14.22
N ASP A 524 -3.02 -0.71 -14.32
CA ASP A 524 -2.71 -0.06 -15.59
C ASP A 524 -1.54 -0.73 -16.33
N GLU A 525 -0.50 -1.14 -15.59
CA GLU A 525 0.65 -1.85 -16.17
C GLU A 525 0.20 -3.23 -16.68
N LEU A 526 -0.68 -3.91 -15.96
CA LEU A 526 -1.24 -5.20 -16.39
C LEU A 526 -2.16 -5.05 -17.61
N CYS A 527 -3.03 -4.03 -17.64
CA CYS A 527 -3.83 -3.67 -18.82
C CYS A 527 -2.94 -3.32 -20.01
N PHE A 528 -1.84 -2.59 -19.78
CA PHE A 528 -0.87 -2.25 -20.82
C PHE A 528 -0.24 -3.52 -21.41
N VAL A 529 0.21 -4.46 -20.57
CA VAL A 529 0.83 -5.72 -21.04
C VAL A 529 -0.17 -6.54 -21.85
N ILE A 530 -1.35 -6.82 -21.29
CA ILE A 530 -2.36 -7.66 -21.94
C ILE A 530 -2.88 -6.98 -23.21
N GLY A 531 -3.22 -5.68 -23.15
CA GLY A 531 -3.78 -4.93 -24.27
C GLY A 531 -2.82 -4.79 -25.45
N ASN A 532 -1.52 -4.56 -25.20
CA ASN A 532 -0.55 -4.49 -26.31
C ASN A 532 -0.29 -5.87 -26.92
N LEU A 533 -0.16 -6.92 -26.11
CA LEU A 533 0.00 -8.28 -26.62
C LEU A 533 -1.21 -8.72 -27.44
N TRP A 534 -2.42 -8.41 -26.95
CA TRP A 534 -3.67 -8.68 -27.66
C TRP A 534 -3.71 -8.02 -29.05
N ARG A 535 -3.33 -6.74 -29.14
CA ARG A 535 -3.27 -6.01 -30.43
C ARG A 535 -2.19 -6.55 -31.36
N ILE A 536 -1.06 -6.99 -30.82
CA ILE A 536 0.04 -7.54 -31.63
C ILE A 536 -0.33 -8.93 -32.15
N ARG A 537 -1.01 -9.77 -31.36
CA ARG A 537 -1.33 -11.16 -31.68
C ARG A 537 -2.10 -11.36 -33.00
N GLY A 538 -2.99 -10.43 -33.37
CA GLY A 538 -3.81 -10.56 -34.58
C GLY A 538 -4.74 -11.78 -34.54
N THR A 539 -5.20 -12.25 -35.70
CA THR A 539 -6.09 -13.42 -35.84
C THR A 539 -5.28 -14.72 -35.97
N SER A 540 -4.73 -15.24 -34.87
CA SER A 540 -4.17 -16.59 -34.86
C SER A 540 -5.27 -17.62 -34.57
N ASN A 541 -5.37 -18.63 -35.43
CA ASN A 541 -6.22 -19.79 -35.24
C ASN A 541 -5.61 -20.66 -34.14
N GLU A 542 -6.15 -20.58 -32.94
CA GLU A 542 -5.77 -21.47 -31.84
C GLU A 542 -6.49 -22.81 -31.97
N SER A 543 -5.73 -23.89 -32.02
CA SER A 543 -6.25 -25.23 -31.78
C SER A 543 -6.32 -25.51 -30.28
N SER A 544 -7.26 -26.38 -29.88
CA SER A 544 -7.30 -26.92 -28.51
C SER A 544 -5.97 -27.61 -28.18
N ASN A 545 -5.39 -27.29 -27.03
CA ASN A 545 -4.18 -27.91 -26.55
C ASN A 545 -4.28 -28.25 -25.05
N LEU A 546 -3.35 -29.05 -24.54
CA LEU A 546 -3.31 -29.47 -23.14
C LEU A 546 -3.31 -28.28 -22.17
N ILE A 547 -2.69 -27.16 -22.55
CA ILE A 547 -2.66 -25.93 -21.75
C ILE A 547 -4.06 -25.34 -21.63
N GLY A 548 -4.83 -25.30 -22.72
CA GLY A 548 -6.21 -24.83 -22.73
C GLY A 548 -7.13 -25.68 -21.83
N VAL A 549 -6.97 -27.01 -21.87
CA VAL A 549 -7.68 -27.94 -20.97
C VAL A 549 -7.32 -27.67 -19.51
N PHE A 550 -6.02 -27.53 -19.21
CA PHE A 550 -5.54 -27.24 -17.87
C PHE A 550 -6.09 -25.91 -17.32
N LEU A 551 -6.06 -24.84 -18.12
CA LEU A 551 -6.58 -23.53 -17.72
C LEU A 551 -8.10 -23.55 -17.48
N HIS A 552 -8.86 -24.34 -18.24
CA HIS A 552 -10.29 -24.57 -17.97
C HIS A 552 -10.51 -25.33 -16.66
N GLY A 553 -9.67 -26.33 -16.36
CA GLY A 553 -9.67 -27.02 -15.08
C GLY A 553 -9.51 -26.06 -13.89
N LEU A 554 -8.63 -25.06 -14.00
CA LEU A 554 -8.43 -24.04 -12.96
C LEU A 554 -9.70 -23.20 -12.70
N ILE A 555 -10.56 -23.00 -13.70
CA ILE A 555 -11.85 -22.30 -13.52
C ILE A 555 -12.79 -23.16 -12.67
N GLY A 556 -12.81 -24.49 -12.89
CA GLY A 556 -13.54 -25.43 -12.04
C GLY A 556 -13.12 -25.33 -10.57
N SER A 557 -11.81 -25.22 -10.32
CA SER A 557 -11.24 -25.07 -8.97
C SER A 557 -11.72 -23.83 -8.22
N ILE A 558 -12.16 -22.77 -8.91
CA ILE A 558 -12.74 -21.58 -8.28
C ILE A 558 -14.04 -21.91 -7.53
N VAL A 559 -14.80 -22.88 -8.04
CA VAL A 559 -16.09 -23.28 -7.46
C VAL A 559 -15.93 -24.48 -6.54
N THR A 560 -15.15 -25.49 -6.94
CA THR A 560 -15.03 -26.73 -6.16
C THR A 560 -14.28 -26.54 -4.85
N THR A 561 -13.23 -25.73 -4.81
CA THR A 561 -12.43 -25.47 -3.59
C THR A 561 -13.26 -24.94 -2.41
N PRO A 562 -14.01 -23.82 -2.54
CA PRO A 562 -14.82 -23.32 -1.43
C PRO A 562 -15.92 -24.30 -1.03
N LEU A 563 -16.52 -25.04 -1.98
CA LEU A 563 -17.51 -26.07 -1.66
C LEU A 563 -16.91 -27.22 -0.85
N CYS A 564 -15.74 -27.74 -1.24
CA CYS A 564 -15.02 -28.77 -0.49
C CYS A 564 -14.67 -28.29 0.93
N ALA A 565 -14.22 -27.04 1.07
CA ALA A 565 -13.95 -26.46 2.39
C ALA A 565 -15.21 -26.36 3.26
N CYS A 566 -16.34 -25.93 2.69
CA CYS A 566 -17.64 -25.94 3.39
C CYS A 566 -18.05 -27.35 3.83
N VAL A 567 -17.85 -28.37 2.98
CA VAL A 567 -18.12 -29.78 3.34
C VAL A 567 -17.23 -30.23 4.50
N VAL A 568 -15.93 -29.92 4.48
CA VAL A 568 -15.02 -30.21 5.60
C VAL A 568 -15.50 -29.53 6.88
N LEU A 569 -15.92 -28.26 6.79
CA LEU A 569 -16.38 -27.47 7.92
C LEU A 569 -17.68 -28.03 8.53
N ILE A 570 -18.60 -28.55 7.70
CA ILE A 570 -19.83 -29.22 8.17
C ILE A 570 -19.52 -30.58 8.80
N LEU A 571 -18.72 -31.42 8.15
CA LEU A 571 -18.44 -32.79 8.60
C LEU A 571 -17.51 -32.83 9.82
N ARG A 572 -16.53 -31.92 9.90
CA ARG A 572 -15.55 -31.84 10.99
C ARG A 572 -15.35 -30.38 11.42
N PRO A 573 -16.31 -29.80 12.17
CA PRO A 573 -16.25 -28.40 12.58
C PRO A 573 -15.03 -28.02 13.42
N LYS A 574 -14.32 -28.97 14.04
CA LYS A 574 -13.09 -28.69 14.81
C LYS A 574 -11.82 -28.63 13.96
N LEU A 575 -11.87 -29.11 12.72
CA LEU A 575 -10.72 -29.13 11.80
C LEU A 575 -10.55 -27.82 11.03
N ASP A 576 -11.59 -26.98 10.97
CA ASP A 576 -11.53 -25.68 10.30
C ASP A 576 -11.02 -24.60 11.27
N PRO A 577 -9.96 -23.85 10.91
CA PRO A 577 -9.36 -22.76 11.67
C PRO A 577 -10.32 -21.74 12.29
N SER A 578 -11.42 -21.41 11.61
CA SER A 578 -12.39 -20.44 12.14
C SER A 578 -13.11 -20.94 13.38
N TYR A 579 -13.07 -22.25 13.69
CA TYR A 579 -13.53 -22.81 14.97
C TYR A 579 -12.94 -22.06 16.17
N LEU A 580 -11.66 -21.73 16.09
CA LEU A 580 -10.91 -21.09 17.18
C LEU A 580 -11.44 -19.68 17.48
N TRP A 581 -12.07 -19.01 16.52
CA TRP A 581 -12.69 -17.70 16.71
C TRP A 581 -13.98 -17.78 17.53
N PHE A 582 -14.76 -18.86 17.35
CA PHE A 582 -16.10 -18.99 17.90
C PHE A 582 -16.21 -19.95 19.10
N ARG A 583 -15.17 -20.74 19.40
CA ARG A 583 -15.24 -21.76 20.46
C ARG A 583 -15.54 -21.16 21.85
N HIS A 584 -15.03 -19.97 22.14
CA HIS A 584 -15.25 -19.29 23.41
C HIS A 584 -16.52 -18.42 23.46
N VAL A 585 -17.26 -18.34 22.35
CA VAL A 585 -18.45 -17.49 22.23
C VAL A 585 -19.69 -18.26 22.68
N THR A 586 -19.95 -18.42 23.97
CA THR A 586 -21.03 -19.30 24.46
C THR A 586 -22.45 -18.79 24.15
N PHE A 587 -22.65 -17.49 23.95
CA PHE A 587 -23.97 -16.89 23.72
C PHE A 587 -24.57 -17.16 22.33
N ILE A 588 -23.75 -17.57 21.34
CA ILE A 588 -24.23 -17.89 19.98
C ILE A 588 -24.54 -19.39 19.89
N PRO A 589 -25.74 -19.80 19.46
CA PRO A 589 -26.05 -21.22 19.29
C PRO A 589 -25.14 -21.85 18.22
N PHE A 590 -24.87 -23.14 18.38
CA PHE A 590 -23.96 -23.88 17.49
C PHE A 590 -24.31 -23.73 16.00
N GLY A 591 -25.60 -23.80 15.65
CA GLY A 591 -26.07 -23.62 14.27
C GLY A 591 -25.70 -22.25 13.69
N LEU A 592 -25.83 -21.17 14.46
CA LEU A 592 -25.44 -19.83 14.01
C LEU A 592 -23.92 -19.69 13.92
N LYS A 593 -23.13 -20.26 14.84
CA LYS A 593 -21.67 -20.29 14.72
C LYS A 593 -21.24 -20.96 13.41
N LEU A 594 -21.81 -22.14 13.14
CA LEU A 594 -21.53 -22.89 11.91
C LEU A 594 -21.90 -22.06 10.68
N PHE A 595 -23.06 -21.40 10.69
CA PHE A 595 -23.52 -20.54 9.60
C PHE A 595 -22.58 -19.35 9.35
N PHE A 596 -22.16 -18.63 10.39
CA PHE A 596 -21.20 -17.52 10.24
C PHE A 596 -19.86 -18.01 9.70
N ARG A 597 -19.36 -19.12 10.21
CA ARG A 597 -18.12 -19.74 9.74
C ARG A 597 -18.21 -20.14 8.27
N LEU A 598 -19.33 -20.75 7.85
CA LEU A 598 -19.60 -21.07 6.45
C LEU A 598 -19.53 -19.82 5.57
N ILE A 599 -20.23 -18.75 5.93
CA ILE A 599 -20.23 -17.49 5.15
C ILE A 599 -18.82 -16.90 5.04
N VAL A 600 -18.11 -16.84 6.16
CA VAL A 600 -16.78 -16.23 6.21
C VAL A 600 -15.82 -17.02 5.34
N ILE A 601 -15.69 -18.33 5.58
CA ILE A 601 -14.75 -19.20 4.86
C ILE A 601 -15.14 -19.33 3.39
N SER A 602 -16.42 -19.47 3.05
CA SER A 602 -16.83 -19.57 1.65
C SER A 602 -16.51 -18.29 0.88
N SER A 603 -16.80 -17.12 1.46
CA SER A 603 -16.59 -15.83 0.79
C SER A 603 -15.10 -15.54 0.60
N THR A 604 -14.29 -15.78 1.62
CA THR A 604 -12.84 -15.55 1.53
C THR A 604 -12.16 -16.56 0.63
N LEU A 605 -12.57 -17.84 0.64
CA LEU A 605 -12.01 -18.85 -0.25
C LEU A 605 -12.41 -18.63 -1.70
N ILE A 606 -13.67 -18.24 -1.99
CA ILE A 606 -14.06 -17.84 -3.35
C ILE A 606 -13.17 -16.69 -3.81
N HIS A 607 -12.99 -15.65 -2.98
CA HIS A 607 -12.14 -14.52 -3.32
C HIS A 607 -10.69 -14.94 -3.59
N THR A 608 -10.10 -15.73 -2.68
CA THR A 608 -8.75 -16.31 -2.82
C THR A 608 -8.61 -17.08 -4.13
N CYS A 609 -9.55 -17.97 -4.43
CA CYS A 609 -9.51 -18.78 -5.65
C CYS A 609 -9.61 -17.92 -6.92
N VAL A 610 -10.50 -16.93 -6.95
CA VAL A 610 -10.61 -15.99 -8.09
C VAL A 610 -9.30 -15.23 -8.29
N MET A 611 -8.67 -14.76 -7.21
CA MET A 611 -7.41 -14.03 -7.30
C MET A 611 -6.27 -14.92 -7.81
N VAL A 612 -6.04 -16.06 -7.14
CA VAL A 612 -4.91 -16.96 -7.44
C VAL A 612 -5.05 -17.61 -8.81
N PHE A 613 -6.17 -18.29 -9.08
CA PHE A 613 -6.37 -18.96 -10.36
C PHE A 613 -6.57 -17.97 -11.50
N GLY A 614 -7.23 -16.84 -11.27
CA GLY A 614 -7.35 -15.77 -12.24
C GLY A 614 -6.01 -15.20 -12.68
N TYR A 615 -5.13 -14.95 -11.71
CA TYR A 615 -3.77 -14.49 -12.00
C TYR A 615 -2.96 -15.53 -12.77
N ALA A 616 -3.07 -16.82 -12.42
CA ALA A 616 -2.44 -17.90 -13.17
C ALA A 616 -2.92 -17.96 -14.62
N ILE A 617 -4.24 -17.92 -14.86
CA ILE A 617 -4.85 -17.95 -16.21
C ILE A 617 -4.37 -16.75 -17.05
N ILE A 618 -4.38 -15.54 -16.47
CA ILE A 618 -3.90 -14.33 -17.14
C ILE A 618 -2.40 -14.43 -17.44
N GLY A 619 -1.60 -14.87 -16.46
CA GLY A 619 -0.15 -15.00 -16.60
C GLY A 619 0.27 -15.96 -17.70
N VAL A 620 -0.35 -17.15 -17.75
CA VAL A 620 -0.08 -18.14 -18.82
C VAL A 620 -0.46 -17.60 -20.20
N ASN A 621 -1.62 -16.95 -20.33
CA ASN A 621 -2.05 -16.33 -21.59
C ASN A 621 -1.08 -15.23 -22.06
N ILE A 622 -0.56 -14.39 -21.15
CA ILE A 622 0.46 -13.39 -21.48
C ILE A 622 1.70 -14.05 -22.11
N ILE A 623 2.19 -15.14 -21.52
CA ILE A 623 3.40 -15.83 -22.01
C ILE A 623 3.12 -16.51 -23.37
N LEU A 624 1.94 -17.11 -23.53
CA LEU A 624 1.53 -17.66 -24.83
C LEU A 624 1.46 -16.58 -25.92
N PHE A 625 0.98 -15.37 -25.61
CA PHE A 625 0.98 -14.27 -26.56
C PHE A 625 2.40 -13.83 -26.97
N PHE A 626 3.36 -13.87 -26.03
CA PHE A 626 4.77 -13.67 -26.38
C PHE A 626 5.27 -14.74 -27.34
N LEU A 627 5.01 -16.03 -27.06
CA LEU A 627 5.48 -17.13 -27.90
C LEU A 627 4.86 -17.09 -29.31
N ASP A 628 3.54 -16.92 -29.41
CA ASP A 628 2.82 -16.83 -30.69
C ASP A 628 3.34 -15.65 -31.54
N THR A 629 3.56 -14.50 -30.89
CA THR A 629 4.15 -13.34 -31.57
C THR A 629 5.57 -13.64 -32.05
N LEU A 630 6.41 -14.27 -31.23
CA LEU A 630 7.78 -14.63 -31.58
C LEU A 630 7.83 -15.62 -32.74
N ASP A 631 6.99 -16.66 -32.74
CA ASP A 631 6.90 -17.63 -33.82
C ASP A 631 6.54 -16.94 -35.14
N ARG A 632 5.53 -16.08 -35.11
CA ARG A 632 5.06 -15.38 -36.30
C ARG A 632 6.09 -14.43 -36.91
N ILE A 633 6.90 -13.74 -36.08
CA ILE A 633 7.93 -12.82 -36.58
C ILE A 633 9.24 -13.54 -36.96
N THR A 634 9.41 -14.81 -36.55
CA THR A 634 10.59 -15.62 -36.87
C THR A 634 10.38 -16.34 -38.19
N PRO A 635 11.22 -16.10 -39.21
CA PRO A 635 11.04 -16.74 -40.51
C PRO A 635 11.45 -18.22 -40.44
N VAL A 636 10.50 -19.13 -40.71
CA VAL A 636 10.69 -20.59 -40.57
C VAL A 636 11.47 -21.21 -41.74
N ASN A 637 11.50 -20.58 -42.91
CA ASN A 637 12.15 -21.12 -44.12
C ASN A 637 13.34 -20.26 -44.58
N LEU A 638 14.51 -20.51 -43.99
CA LEU A 638 15.79 -19.92 -44.42
C LEU A 638 16.43 -20.65 -45.63
N LYS A 639 15.96 -21.85 -45.98
CA LYS A 639 16.70 -22.79 -46.83
C LYS A 639 16.69 -22.51 -48.33
N GLY A 640 16.12 -21.42 -48.84
CA GLY A 640 16.13 -21.22 -50.30
C GLY A 640 15.55 -19.94 -50.87
N SER A 641 15.57 -18.80 -50.16
CA SER A 641 15.07 -17.56 -50.76
C SER A 641 15.94 -16.34 -50.48
N ASN A 642 16.06 -15.54 -51.53
CA ASN A 642 16.60 -14.20 -51.66
C ASN A 642 16.38 -13.34 -50.41
N PHE A 643 17.33 -12.43 -50.13
CA PHE A 643 17.33 -11.44 -49.06
C PHE A 643 15.94 -11.07 -48.52
N ILE A 644 15.71 -11.23 -47.20
CA ILE A 644 14.47 -10.78 -46.55
C ILE A 644 14.18 -9.33 -46.96
N ASN A 645 12.99 -9.12 -47.53
CA ASN A 645 12.48 -7.80 -47.87
C ASN A 645 12.69 -6.84 -46.69
N ILE A 646 13.34 -5.71 -46.95
CA ILE A 646 13.68 -4.68 -45.96
C ILE A 646 12.46 -4.30 -45.11
N GLY A 647 11.28 -4.20 -45.72
CA GLY A 647 10.03 -3.89 -45.02
C GLY A 647 9.66 -4.94 -43.97
N LYS A 648 9.83 -6.24 -44.28
CA LYS A 648 9.56 -7.34 -43.34
C LYS A 648 10.57 -7.34 -42.19
N TYR A 649 11.86 -7.08 -42.48
CA TYR A 649 12.88 -6.90 -41.45
C TYR A 649 12.52 -5.78 -40.47
N VAL A 650 12.18 -4.59 -40.99
CA VAL A 650 11.84 -3.42 -40.17
C VAL A 650 10.63 -3.69 -39.29
N THR A 651 9.59 -4.33 -39.85
CA THR A 651 8.38 -4.69 -39.09
C THR A 651 8.68 -5.70 -37.99
N SER A 652 9.37 -6.81 -38.31
CA SER A 652 9.75 -7.83 -37.31
C SER A 652 10.61 -7.23 -36.18
N MET A 653 11.60 -6.40 -36.51
CA MET A 653 12.44 -5.73 -35.52
C MET A 653 11.67 -4.74 -34.65
N ARG A 654 10.73 -3.99 -35.23
CA ARG A 654 9.85 -3.09 -34.48
C ARG A 654 8.98 -3.86 -33.50
N THR A 655 8.37 -4.96 -33.94
CA THR A 655 7.55 -5.83 -33.09
C THR A 655 8.40 -6.45 -31.98
N TYR A 656 9.60 -6.95 -32.28
CA TYR A 656 10.49 -7.50 -31.26
C TYR A 656 10.86 -6.46 -30.18
N ARG A 657 11.15 -5.21 -30.58
CA ARG A 657 11.41 -4.12 -29.62
C ARG A 657 10.19 -3.79 -28.76
N GLN A 658 8.98 -3.85 -29.33
CA GLN A 658 7.75 -3.73 -28.54
C GLN A 658 7.64 -4.85 -27.51
N LEU A 659 7.93 -6.10 -27.90
CA LEU A 659 7.98 -7.22 -26.96
C LEU A 659 9.02 -7.00 -25.85
N GLN A 660 10.19 -6.42 -26.13
CA GLN A 660 11.17 -6.09 -25.08
C GLN A 660 10.63 -5.08 -24.06
N ILE A 661 9.91 -4.06 -24.52
CA ILE A 661 9.28 -3.05 -23.64
C ILE A 661 8.18 -3.72 -22.80
N ILE A 662 7.29 -4.48 -23.44
CA ILE A 662 6.22 -5.20 -22.75
C ILE A 662 6.81 -6.19 -21.74
N ASN A 663 7.84 -6.94 -22.10
CA ASN A 663 8.52 -7.89 -21.21
C ASN A 663 9.21 -7.17 -20.04
N SER A 664 9.74 -5.96 -20.24
CA SER A 664 10.32 -5.17 -19.16
C SER A 664 9.24 -4.72 -18.15
N VAL A 665 8.07 -4.30 -18.64
CA VAL A 665 6.93 -3.96 -17.77
C VAL A 665 6.41 -5.21 -17.07
N TYR A 666 6.25 -6.33 -17.79
CA TYR A 666 5.81 -7.60 -17.21
C TYR A 666 6.75 -8.09 -16.11
N ASN A 667 8.07 -8.07 -16.34
CA ASN A 667 9.07 -8.42 -15.33
C ASN A 667 8.96 -7.53 -14.07
N ARG A 668 8.63 -6.25 -14.22
CA ARG A 668 8.42 -5.35 -13.08
C ARG A 668 7.19 -5.73 -12.26
N ILE A 669 6.12 -6.15 -12.92
CA ILE A 669 4.89 -6.63 -12.25
C ILE A 669 5.19 -7.91 -11.45
N ILE A 670 5.90 -8.87 -12.04
CA ILE A 670 6.17 -10.17 -11.41
C ILE A 670 7.39 -10.19 -10.48
N TRP A 671 8.19 -9.12 -10.46
CA TRP A 671 9.49 -9.09 -9.79
C TRP A 671 9.43 -9.54 -8.32
N HIS A 672 8.51 -8.96 -7.55
CA HIS A 672 8.30 -9.32 -6.15
C HIS A 672 7.37 -10.51 -5.97
N LEU A 673 6.49 -10.75 -6.93
CA LEU A 673 5.50 -11.79 -6.85
C LEU A 673 6.12 -13.18 -6.99
N PHE A 674 6.95 -13.35 -8.02
CA PHE A 674 7.38 -14.67 -8.45
C PHE A 674 8.17 -15.43 -7.36
N PRO A 675 9.10 -14.80 -6.61
CA PRO A 675 9.76 -15.47 -5.48
C PRO A 675 8.76 -15.91 -4.40
N VAL A 676 7.80 -15.05 -4.04
CA VAL A 676 6.78 -15.34 -3.03
C VAL A 676 5.88 -16.49 -3.50
N ILE A 677 5.42 -16.47 -4.76
CA ILE A 677 4.64 -17.55 -5.36
C ILE A 677 5.41 -18.87 -5.32
N THR A 678 6.68 -18.86 -5.76
CA THR A 678 7.47 -20.09 -5.86
C THR A 678 7.68 -20.71 -4.48
N LEU A 679 8.01 -19.89 -3.47
CA LEU A 679 8.16 -20.35 -2.09
C LEU A 679 6.85 -20.92 -1.54
N ILE A 680 5.76 -20.17 -1.68
CA ILE A 680 4.44 -20.60 -1.17
C ILE A 680 3.98 -21.89 -1.85
N ILE A 681 4.11 -21.99 -3.17
CA ILE A 681 3.75 -23.20 -3.92
C ILE A 681 4.56 -24.40 -3.42
N GLY A 682 5.86 -24.23 -3.18
CA GLY A 682 6.70 -25.29 -2.63
C GLY A 682 6.22 -25.77 -1.26
N VAL A 683 5.99 -24.83 -0.32
CA VAL A 683 5.50 -25.13 1.03
C VAL A 683 4.12 -25.81 0.98
N VAL A 684 3.19 -25.28 0.17
CA VAL A 684 1.85 -25.86 0.01
C VAL A 684 1.92 -27.27 -0.57
N ALA A 685 2.75 -27.51 -1.59
CA ALA A 685 2.90 -28.82 -2.19
C ALA A 685 3.44 -29.86 -1.20
N VAL A 686 4.43 -29.48 -0.39
CA VAL A 686 5.02 -30.34 0.65
C VAL A 686 3.99 -30.70 1.72
N ILE A 687 3.26 -29.70 2.25
CA ILE A 687 2.22 -29.93 3.26
C ILE A 687 1.10 -30.81 2.70
N MET A 688 0.62 -30.53 1.48
CA MET A 688 -0.42 -31.33 0.86
C MET A 688 0.04 -32.74 0.55
N GLY A 689 1.29 -32.93 0.10
CA GLY A 689 1.87 -34.24 -0.12
C GLY A 689 1.88 -35.07 1.16
N TYR A 690 2.30 -34.47 2.29
CA TYR A 690 2.22 -35.10 3.61
C TYR A 690 0.77 -35.44 4.01
N VAL A 691 -0.19 -34.52 3.82
CA VAL A 691 -1.61 -34.77 4.13
C VAL A 691 -2.15 -35.95 3.31
N VAL A 692 -1.80 -36.05 2.03
CA VAL A 692 -2.25 -37.12 1.14
C VAL A 692 -1.59 -38.46 1.48
N ILE A 693 -0.30 -38.48 1.81
CA ILE A 693 0.43 -39.72 2.10
C ILE A 693 0.10 -40.25 3.50
N ASN A 694 0.26 -39.40 4.52
CA ASN A 694 0.23 -39.85 5.92
C ASN A 694 -1.15 -39.67 6.58
N LEU A 695 -1.96 -38.72 6.11
CA LEU A 695 -3.22 -38.36 6.78
C LEU A 695 -4.49 -38.85 6.09
N ALA A 696 -4.42 -39.48 4.91
CA ALA A 696 -5.59 -39.84 4.10
C ALA A 696 -6.65 -40.69 4.84
N GLY A 697 -6.25 -41.60 5.73
CA GLY A 697 -7.18 -42.38 6.56
C GLY A 697 -7.73 -41.64 7.79
N SER A 698 -7.22 -40.45 8.07
CA SER A 698 -7.40 -39.74 9.34
C SER A 698 -8.04 -38.36 9.21
N VAL A 699 -8.10 -37.81 8.00
CA VAL A 699 -8.78 -36.55 7.65
C VAL A 699 -9.99 -36.83 6.74
N PRO A 700 -10.98 -35.92 6.65
CA PRO A 700 -12.11 -36.10 5.74
C PRO A 700 -11.68 -36.25 4.28
N TYR A 701 -12.35 -37.14 3.54
CA TYR A 701 -12.10 -37.33 2.10
C TYR A 701 -12.17 -36.02 1.30
N ALA A 702 -13.03 -35.07 1.68
CA ALA A 702 -13.09 -33.75 1.05
C ALA A 702 -11.76 -32.98 1.16
N LEU A 703 -11.03 -33.10 2.27
CA LEU A 703 -9.70 -32.49 2.43
C LEU A 703 -8.65 -33.23 1.61
N VAL A 704 -8.73 -34.57 1.52
CA VAL A 704 -7.84 -35.37 0.66
C VAL A 704 -8.04 -35.03 -0.82
N ILE A 705 -9.29 -34.93 -1.28
CA ILE A 705 -9.64 -34.51 -2.65
C ILE A 705 -9.11 -33.09 -2.91
N LEU A 706 -9.28 -32.16 -1.97
CA LEU A 706 -8.71 -30.82 -2.08
C LEU A 706 -7.18 -30.84 -2.16
N GLY A 707 -6.53 -31.69 -1.38
CA GLY A 707 -5.08 -31.92 -1.43
C GLY A 707 -4.62 -32.42 -2.79
N VAL A 708 -5.22 -33.50 -3.29
CA VAL A 708 -4.88 -34.11 -4.59
C VAL A 708 -5.10 -33.13 -5.74
N THR A 709 -6.24 -32.43 -5.76
CA THR A 709 -6.54 -31.43 -6.80
C THR A 709 -5.59 -30.23 -6.75
N SER A 710 -5.21 -29.78 -5.56
CA SER A 710 -4.22 -28.70 -5.39
C SER A 710 -2.82 -29.13 -5.84
N ILE A 711 -2.37 -30.35 -5.49
CA ILE A 711 -1.10 -30.91 -5.97
C ILE A 711 -1.12 -31.04 -7.49
N ALA A 712 -2.20 -31.57 -8.07
CA ALA A 712 -2.35 -31.69 -9.52
C ALA A 712 -2.33 -30.32 -10.21
N ALA A 713 -2.96 -29.29 -9.63
CA ALA A 713 -2.91 -27.92 -10.14
C ALA A 713 -1.49 -27.34 -10.06
N ILE A 714 -0.78 -27.54 -8.96
CA ILE A 714 0.60 -27.08 -8.77
C ILE A 714 1.55 -27.78 -9.77
N PHE A 715 1.47 -29.11 -9.87
CA PHE A 715 2.29 -29.89 -10.78
C PHE A 715 1.95 -29.56 -12.24
N GLY A 716 0.68 -29.44 -12.59
CA GLY A 716 0.26 -28.97 -13.91
C GLY A 716 0.82 -27.58 -14.22
N PHE A 717 0.78 -26.65 -13.25
CA PHE A 717 1.35 -25.32 -13.44
C PHE A 717 2.88 -25.37 -13.65
N ILE A 718 3.62 -26.11 -12.82
CA ILE A 718 5.08 -26.27 -12.95
C ILE A 718 5.44 -26.98 -14.27
N GLN A 719 4.74 -28.07 -14.61
CA GLN A 719 5.03 -28.88 -15.79
C GLN A 719 4.69 -28.17 -17.10
N LEU A 720 3.60 -27.39 -17.12
CA LEU A 720 3.15 -26.72 -18.35
C LEU A 720 3.75 -25.32 -18.46
N THR A 721 3.75 -24.53 -17.39
CA THR A 721 4.06 -23.09 -17.47
C THR A 721 5.56 -22.82 -17.48
N PHE A 722 6.37 -23.56 -16.70
CA PHE A 722 7.82 -23.30 -16.65
C PHE A 722 8.51 -23.58 -17.99
N PRO A 723 8.20 -24.67 -18.72
CA PRO A 723 8.73 -24.87 -20.07
C PRO A 723 8.34 -23.76 -21.05
N ILE A 724 7.09 -23.28 -21.01
CA ILE A 724 6.61 -22.18 -21.86
C ILE A 724 7.41 -20.89 -21.56
N MET A 725 7.65 -20.59 -20.27
CA MET A 725 8.49 -19.46 -19.86
C MET A 725 9.95 -19.60 -20.35
N ALA A 726 10.51 -20.81 -20.27
CA ALA A 726 11.87 -21.09 -20.75
C ALA A 726 11.98 -21.02 -22.28
N ASP A 727 10.95 -21.46 -23.00
CA ASP A 727 10.89 -21.39 -24.46
C ASP A 727 10.80 -19.95 -24.96
N MET A 728 10.32 -18.99 -24.15
CA MET A 728 10.38 -17.58 -24.50
C MET A 728 11.82 -17.10 -24.69
N ILE A 729 12.75 -17.55 -23.82
CA ILE A 729 14.17 -17.26 -23.96
C ILE A 729 14.71 -17.89 -25.24
N LYS A 730 14.43 -19.19 -25.45
CA LYS A 730 14.88 -19.94 -26.62
C LYS A 730 14.41 -19.28 -27.92
N LYS A 731 13.11 -19.05 -28.08
CA LYS A 731 12.53 -18.44 -29.28
C LYS A 731 13.04 -17.02 -29.52
N SER A 732 13.26 -16.25 -28.45
CA SER A 732 13.87 -14.92 -28.59
C SER A 732 15.32 -14.98 -29.06
N ALA A 733 16.07 -16.01 -28.65
CA ALA A 733 17.44 -16.25 -29.11
C ALA A 733 17.46 -16.74 -30.57
N ASP A 734 16.57 -17.68 -30.93
CA ASP A 734 16.41 -18.18 -32.29
C ASP A 734 16.08 -17.04 -33.26
N PHE A 735 15.13 -16.16 -32.90
CA PHE A 735 14.82 -14.95 -33.65
C PHE A 735 16.07 -14.09 -33.92
N LEU A 736 16.84 -13.76 -32.86
CA LEU A 736 18.04 -12.94 -33.01
C LEU A 736 19.14 -13.65 -33.82
N MET A 737 19.27 -14.96 -33.67
CA MET A 737 20.24 -15.77 -34.41
C MET A 737 19.92 -15.79 -35.92
N VAL A 738 18.66 -16.03 -36.28
CA VAL A 738 18.19 -16.04 -37.67
C VAL A 738 18.52 -14.72 -38.38
N PHE A 739 18.26 -13.58 -37.73
CA PHE A 739 18.61 -12.27 -38.31
C PHE A 739 20.11 -11.96 -38.30
N LYS A 740 20.88 -12.54 -37.38
CA LYS A 740 22.34 -12.42 -37.34
C LYS A 740 23.00 -13.16 -38.52
N LEU A 741 22.46 -14.31 -38.90
CA LEU A 741 22.98 -15.15 -40.00
C LEU A 741 22.72 -14.57 -41.40
N GLN A 742 21.70 -13.72 -41.57
CA GLN A 742 21.29 -13.15 -42.86
C GLN A 742 22.21 -12.05 -43.43
N GLY A 743 23.47 -11.93 -43.01
CA GLY A 743 24.43 -11.01 -43.67
C GLY A 743 24.01 -9.53 -43.63
N CYS A 744 23.60 -9.04 -42.46
CA CYS A 744 23.06 -7.68 -42.31
C CYS A 744 24.07 -6.54 -42.56
N SER A 745 23.59 -5.41 -43.09
CA SER A 745 24.37 -4.15 -43.14
C SER A 745 24.84 -3.70 -41.75
N SER A 746 25.89 -2.89 -41.67
CA SER A 746 26.45 -2.40 -40.39
C SER A 746 25.39 -1.75 -39.48
N TYR A 747 24.45 -1.00 -40.07
CA TYR A 747 23.32 -0.42 -39.35
C TYR A 747 22.42 -1.48 -38.71
N ARG A 748 22.03 -2.51 -39.46
CA ARG A 748 21.20 -3.62 -38.97
C ARG A 748 21.91 -4.46 -37.91
N LYS A 749 23.22 -4.71 -38.08
CA LYS A 749 24.05 -5.36 -37.06
C LYS A 749 24.04 -4.57 -35.74
N ARG A 750 24.15 -3.23 -35.79
CA ARG A 750 24.06 -2.37 -34.60
C ARG A 750 22.68 -2.44 -33.93
N GLN A 751 21.59 -2.44 -34.72
CA GLN A 751 20.24 -2.61 -34.19
C GLN A 751 20.04 -3.98 -33.51
N LEU A 752 20.53 -5.06 -34.11
CA LEU A 752 20.46 -6.40 -33.52
C LEU A 752 21.25 -6.49 -32.21
N ARG A 753 22.45 -5.90 -32.14
CA ARG A 753 23.25 -5.87 -30.89
C ARG A 753 22.55 -5.12 -29.74
N SER A 754 21.67 -4.18 -30.04
CA SER A 754 20.88 -3.48 -29.01
C SER A 754 19.71 -4.31 -28.46
N CYS A 755 19.33 -5.38 -29.17
CA CYS A 755 18.26 -6.27 -28.76
C CYS A 755 18.80 -7.30 -27.75
N ARG A 756 18.04 -7.53 -26.69
CA ARG A 756 18.33 -8.49 -25.62
C ARG A 756 17.34 -9.64 -25.72
N HIS A 757 17.74 -10.83 -25.28
CA HIS A 757 16.84 -11.96 -25.12
C HIS A 757 15.69 -11.59 -24.16
N LEU A 758 14.50 -12.07 -24.46
CA LEU A 758 13.35 -11.92 -23.56
C LEU A 758 13.51 -12.97 -22.46
N LYS A 759 13.70 -12.52 -21.22
CA LYS A 759 13.82 -13.37 -20.04
C LYS A 759 12.71 -13.04 -19.05
N ILE A 760 12.22 -14.06 -18.33
CA ILE A 760 11.33 -13.92 -17.17
C ILE A 760 12.19 -14.05 -15.91
N TRP A 761 12.24 -12.98 -15.12
CA TRP A 761 13.04 -12.89 -13.90
C TRP A 761 12.19 -13.23 -12.68
N ALA A 762 12.72 -14.10 -11.82
CA ALA A 762 12.20 -14.41 -10.49
C ALA A 762 12.88 -13.49 -9.46
N GLY A 763 12.43 -12.24 -9.40
CA GLY A 763 13.08 -11.20 -8.60
C GLY A 763 14.54 -10.97 -9.01
N SER A 764 15.39 -10.64 -8.03
CA SER A 764 16.84 -10.49 -8.24
C SER A 764 17.61 -11.82 -8.24
N TYR A 765 16.93 -12.95 -8.04
CA TYR A 765 17.58 -14.22 -7.70
C TYR A 765 18.02 -14.99 -8.94
N PHE A 766 17.09 -15.29 -9.86
CA PHE A 766 17.37 -16.06 -11.06
C PHE A 766 16.37 -15.75 -12.18
N PHE A 767 16.63 -16.25 -13.38
CA PHE A 767 15.66 -16.27 -14.48
C PHE A 767 15.25 -17.72 -14.77
N ILE A 768 14.02 -17.89 -15.25
CA ILE A 768 13.46 -19.24 -15.48
C ILE A 768 14.11 -19.86 -16.71
N HIS A 769 14.69 -21.04 -16.55
CA HIS A 769 15.27 -21.85 -17.63
C HIS A 769 14.71 -23.27 -17.59
N ARG A 770 15.04 -24.10 -18.60
CA ARG A 770 14.49 -25.47 -18.72
C ARG A 770 14.75 -26.36 -17.49
N GLY A 771 15.89 -26.16 -16.82
CA GLY A 771 16.26 -26.90 -15.61
C GLY A 771 15.50 -26.49 -14.35
N THR A 772 14.95 -25.27 -14.29
CA THR A 772 14.22 -24.75 -13.13
C THR A 772 13.04 -25.64 -12.75
N ARG A 773 12.36 -26.23 -13.74
CA ARG A 773 11.26 -27.18 -13.51
C ARG A 773 11.70 -28.42 -12.74
N ILE A 774 12.78 -29.07 -13.18
CA ILE A 774 13.30 -30.30 -12.57
C ILE A 774 13.78 -30.01 -11.16
N MET A 775 14.48 -28.89 -10.97
CA MET A 775 14.95 -28.44 -9.66
C MET A 775 13.79 -28.21 -8.69
N MET A 776 12.73 -27.51 -9.12
CA MET A 776 11.56 -27.24 -8.26
C MET A 776 10.82 -28.52 -7.87
N LEU A 777 10.62 -29.45 -8.81
CA LEU A 777 9.98 -30.74 -8.53
C LEU A 777 10.85 -31.62 -7.61
N GLY A 778 12.16 -31.63 -7.83
CA GLY A 778 13.12 -32.32 -6.96
C GLY A 778 13.05 -31.79 -5.53
N LEU A 779 13.05 -30.46 -5.34
CA LEU A 779 12.90 -29.83 -4.02
C LEU A 779 11.56 -30.17 -3.36
N ILE A 780 10.46 -30.18 -4.10
CA ILE A 780 9.16 -30.55 -3.54
C ILE A 780 9.17 -32.01 -3.09
N ALA A 781 9.67 -32.93 -3.93
CA ALA A 781 9.72 -34.35 -3.61
C ALA A 781 10.62 -34.63 -2.40
N ASP A 782 11.84 -34.07 -2.39
CA ASP A 782 12.83 -34.22 -1.32
C ASP A 782 12.30 -33.70 0.04
N ASN A 783 11.72 -32.49 0.06
CA ASN A 783 11.14 -31.94 1.28
C ASN A 783 9.86 -32.67 1.72
N THR A 784 9.06 -33.21 0.78
CA THR A 784 7.89 -34.02 1.13
C THR A 784 8.33 -35.32 1.79
N MET A 785 9.30 -36.03 1.21
CA MET A 785 9.84 -37.26 1.80
C MET A 785 10.50 -36.99 3.15
N SER A 786 11.29 -35.92 3.27
CA SER A 786 11.89 -35.51 4.53
C SER A 786 10.84 -35.25 5.61
N LEU A 787 9.76 -34.54 5.27
CA LEU A 787 8.66 -34.28 6.20
C LEU A 787 7.94 -35.56 6.61
N VAL A 788 7.68 -36.47 5.66
CA VAL A 788 7.04 -37.78 5.93
C VAL A 788 7.91 -38.67 6.81
N ILE A 789 9.24 -38.66 6.66
CA ILE A 789 10.15 -39.47 7.49
C ILE A 789 10.28 -38.88 8.90
N SER A 790 10.23 -37.54 9.02
CA SER A 790 10.48 -36.85 10.29
C SER A 790 9.32 -36.87 11.30
N VAL A 791 8.09 -37.15 10.84
CA VAL A 791 6.85 -37.10 11.64
C VAL A 791 6.25 -38.50 11.71
#